data_AF-A0AAV0KA91-F1
#
_entry.id   AF-A0AAV0KA91-F1
#
_cell.length_a   1.000
_cell.length_b   1.000
_cell.length_c   1.000
_cell.angle_alpha   90.00
_cell.angle_beta   90.00
_cell.angle_gamma   90.00
#
_symmetry.space_group_name_H-M   'P 1'
#
loop_
_entity.id
_entity.type
_entity.pdbx_description
1 polymer ?
#
loop_
_entity_poly.entity_id
_entity_poly.type
_entity_poly.pdbx_seq_one_letter_code
_entity_poly.pdbx_strand_id
1 'polypeptide(L)'
;MRSADRNHGSSTSIDNDWFEKNKRQKSNTVDYASSPHWDVAASASAPPSANSSLQSPPWGEYEVFLNYRGQDTRYQITDILYRFLVNLKIRTFKDDDELRNGEGIWPSLAKAIEQSKIYVTIFSENYAYSKWCLRELAAIVKRLEHDKCCTILPIFYMVDPKDVRNQSGPYQNAFEKHEKNFDQETIEVWKDALNRVGSLKGWHAESSNEQGAIADLVTGIVLSHLSKKNNVLEIDKLIGIDADIKAVKEIMTLGSGGVSIVGIHGIGGIGKTTIAKAVFNKVSAQFDRCSFVENVREMLHSKDGVITLQKHLVSDILRRNFVESIANISEGIRIIRDRISCFKCLIVLDDVDENFEFEEVLGKIENFVSGNRFIMTSRNVKVLRIWTEDCKLYRVVEMSPQHSLQLFCKHAFKMDYPPSSYEILSKDIVSVAAGLPLTLKVVGSLLFKEEEVIWKDKLRRLKEIPEEKVVARLKISYDALSEDAKRIFLDIACFFIGEDKEMASYMWSDCGLFPTTNINILNQRSMIDIVFNDYHNTHSFRMHDQLRDMGREIVCRENITRPWKRSRIWSRENALEMLRNGKKLSELRYLDMQGVKMPIDDFSNYVPNLRWLRLSIGVLSIPKFSMENLVILELFTWLGDESGALKHIKVWTIA
;
A
#
# COMPACT_ATOMS: atom_id res chain seq x y z
N MET A 1 -26.14 65.95 6.66
CA MET A 1 -25.60 67.25 6.20
C MET A 1 -24.09 67.24 6.46
N ARG A 2 -23.27 67.70 5.51
CA ARG A 2 -22.42 68.92 5.59
C ARG A 2 -21.65 69.10 6.91
N SER A 3 -20.36 69.47 6.94
CA SER A 3 -19.35 69.60 5.86
C SER A 3 -18.01 70.06 6.46
N ALA A 4 -16.88 69.57 5.91
CA ALA A 4 -15.65 70.31 5.55
C ALA A 4 -14.93 71.20 6.62
N ASP A 5 -13.68 71.67 6.47
CA ASP A 5 -12.82 71.74 5.27
C ASP A 5 -11.33 72.00 5.66
N ARG A 6 -10.39 71.83 4.69
CA ARG A 6 -9.10 72.56 4.53
C ARG A 6 -7.92 72.36 5.54
N ASN A 7 -6.62 72.43 5.14
CA ASN A 7 -6.01 72.44 3.79
C ASN A 7 -4.47 72.12 3.75
N HIS A 8 -3.92 72.03 2.53
CA HIS A 8 -2.49 71.98 2.11
C HIS A 8 -1.75 70.63 2.38
N GLY A 9 -0.91 70.06 1.50
CA GLY A 9 -0.49 70.36 0.11
C GLY A 9 0.93 69.79 -0.17
N SER A 10 1.44 69.51 -1.39
CA SER A 10 0.86 69.41 -2.75
C SER A 10 1.95 68.97 -3.78
N SER A 11 1.58 68.43 -4.96
CA SER A 11 2.43 68.14 -6.18
C SER A 11 3.53 67.05 -6.04
N THR A 12 3.89 66.20 -7.03
CA THR A 12 3.41 65.96 -8.43
C THR A 12 3.82 64.55 -8.96
N SER A 13 3.06 64.03 -9.95
CA SER A 13 3.37 63.10 -11.08
C SER A 13 4.83 62.64 -11.35
N ILE A 14 5.12 61.48 -11.99
CA ILE A 14 4.44 60.79 -13.13
C ILE A 14 4.74 59.26 -13.19
N ASP A 15 4.17 58.57 -14.18
CA ASP A 15 4.06 57.12 -14.42
C ASP A 15 5.32 56.22 -14.57
N ASN A 16 5.07 54.91 -14.37
CA ASN A 16 5.60 53.71 -15.08
C ASN A 16 7.09 53.59 -15.48
N ASP A 17 7.83 52.69 -14.80
CA ASP A 17 8.77 51.77 -15.48
C ASP A 17 9.01 50.48 -14.64
N TRP A 18 8.82 49.30 -15.25
CA TRP A 18 9.34 48.02 -14.72
C TRP A 18 9.56 46.96 -15.82
N PHE A 19 10.02 47.38 -17.02
CA PHE A 19 10.24 46.44 -18.12
C PHE A 19 11.44 46.78 -19.04
N GLU A 20 12.63 47.07 -18.49
CA GLU A 20 13.88 46.74 -19.20
C GLU A 20 15.17 46.73 -18.34
N LYS A 21 16.24 46.11 -18.89
CA LYS A 21 17.63 45.95 -18.39
C LYS A 21 17.76 45.02 -17.17
N ASN A 22 18.64 44.01 -17.18
CA ASN A 22 20.00 44.02 -17.70
C ASN A 22 20.38 42.83 -18.61
N LYS A 23 21.37 43.06 -19.48
CA LYS A 23 21.99 42.09 -20.40
C LYS A 23 23.45 42.52 -20.63
N ARG A 24 24.36 41.59 -20.97
CA ARG A 24 25.83 41.77 -21.21
C ARG A 24 26.69 41.81 -19.92
N GLN A 25 27.96 41.39 -19.89
CA GLN A 25 28.81 40.69 -20.89
C GLN A 25 30.04 40.02 -20.26
N LYS A 26 30.58 38.98 -20.93
CA LYS A 26 32.00 38.67 -21.29
C LYS A 26 32.04 37.22 -21.85
N SER A 27 32.35 36.95 -23.13
CA SER A 27 33.65 37.02 -23.87
C SER A 27 34.66 35.96 -23.38
N ASN A 28 35.32 35.12 -24.19
CA ASN A 28 35.58 35.04 -25.65
C ASN A 28 35.85 33.53 -26.02
N THR A 29 36.35 32.97 -27.15
CA THR A 29 36.98 33.30 -28.47
C THR A 29 37.06 31.94 -29.26
N VAL A 30 37.19 31.78 -30.60
CA VAL A 30 37.03 32.62 -31.82
C VAL A 30 37.04 31.69 -33.08
N ASP A 31 36.29 32.06 -34.13
CA ASP A 31 36.39 31.73 -35.60
C ASP A 31 36.66 30.27 -36.10
N TYR A 32 36.69 29.90 -37.40
CA TYR A 32 36.48 30.57 -38.71
C TYR A 32 35.69 29.65 -39.68
N ALA A 33 35.14 30.18 -40.77
CA ALA A 33 34.28 29.44 -41.73
C ALA A 33 34.98 28.95 -43.02
N SER A 34 34.43 27.90 -43.66
CA SER A 34 34.63 27.57 -45.09
C SER A 34 33.59 26.56 -45.62
N SER A 35 33.38 26.56 -46.93
CA SER A 35 32.55 25.67 -47.77
C SER A 35 33.33 25.48 -49.12
N PRO A 36 32.93 24.69 -50.15
CA PRO A 36 31.74 23.83 -50.34
C PRO A 36 32.07 22.43 -50.95
N HIS A 37 31.04 21.62 -51.29
CA HIS A 37 30.90 21.02 -52.65
C HIS A 37 29.59 20.21 -52.87
N TRP A 38 29.40 19.84 -54.15
CA TRP A 38 28.24 19.29 -54.90
C TRP A 38 28.10 17.75 -54.71
N ASP A 39 27.04 17.02 -55.13
CA ASP A 39 25.99 17.33 -56.13
C ASP A 39 24.77 16.36 -56.11
N VAL A 40 23.77 16.64 -56.97
CA VAL A 40 22.87 15.69 -57.71
C VAL A 40 22.04 14.65 -56.91
N ALA A 41 20.73 14.48 -57.14
CA ALA A 41 19.76 15.23 -57.95
C ALA A 41 18.32 15.01 -57.44
N ALA A 42 17.40 15.89 -57.84
CA ALA A 42 15.96 15.72 -57.61
C ALA A 42 15.25 15.27 -58.89
N SER A 43 14.30 14.34 -58.76
CA SER A 43 13.29 14.04 -59.77
C SER A 43 11.93 13.88 -59.08
N ALA A 44 10.89 14.51 -59.61
CA ALA A 44 9.60 14.60 -58.95
C ALA A 44 8.66 13.46 -59.36
N SER A 45 8.01 12.84 -58.37
CA SER A 45 6.79 12.06 -58.58
C SER A 45 5.91 12.17 -57.33
N ALA A 46 4.63 12.52 -57.52
CA ALA A 46 3.68 12.66 -56.43
C ALA A 46 3.07 11.28 -56.08
N PRO A 47 3.01 10.89 -54.79
CA PRO A 47 2.34 9.67 -54.39
C PRO A 47 0.80 9.82 -54.52
N PRO A 48 0.08 8.76 -54.89
CA PRO A 48 -1.37 8.81 -55.08
C PRO A 48 -2.12 8.87 -53.75
N SER A 49 -3.39 9.28 -53.81
CA SER A 49 -4.32 9.31 -52.68
C SER A 49 -4.49 7.93 -52.03
N ALA A 50 -3.97 7.76 -50.82
CA ALA A 50 -4.12 6.53 -50.05
C ALA A 50 -5.51 6.44 -49.40
N ASN A 51 -6.26 5.39 -49.72
CA ASN A 51 -7.52 5.08 -49.03
C ASN A 51 -7.27 4.81 -47.54
N SER A 52 -8.06 5.44 -46.66
CA SER A 52 -7.95 5.30 -45.21
C SER A 52 -8.51 3.95 -44.70
N SER A 53 -7.78 2.87 -44.97
CA SER A 53 -7.95 1.62 -44.22
C SER A 53 -7.43 1.82 -42.79
N LEU A 54 -8.33 1.81 -41.81
CA LEU A 54 -7.95 1.85 -40.39
C LEU A 54 -7.33 0.50 -39.99
N GLN A 55 -6.00 0.41 -40.06
CA GLN A 55 -5.27 -0.65 -39.39
C GLN A 55 -5.38 -0.47 -37.87
N SER A 56 -5.89 -1.48 -37.18
CA SER A 56 -6.09 -1.47 -35.73
C SER A 56 -4.79 -1.74 -34.96
N PRO A 57 -4.61 -1.19 -33.74
CA PRO A 57 -3.38 -1.40 -32.96
C PRO A 57 -3.18 -2.86 -32.50
N PRO A 58 -1.93 -3.35 -32.36
CA PRO A 58 -1.62 -4.76 -32.13
C PRO A 58 -1.72 -5.19 -30.65
N TRP A 59 -2.87 -4.99 -29.99
CA TRP A 59 -3.08 -5.31 -28.57
C TRP A 59 -4.33 -6.19 -28.36
N GLY A 60 -4.12 -7.46 -28.02
CA GLY A 60 -5.09 -8.54 -28.21
C GLY A 60 -6.07 -8.86 -27.07
N GLU A 61 -7.04 -9.73 -27.41
CA GLU A 61 -8.22 -10.17 -26.64
C GLU A 61 -9.34 -9.13 -26.47
N TYR A 62 -10.56 -9.51 -26.85
CA TYR A 62 -11.79 -8.84 -26.45
C TYR A 62 -12.24 -9.33 -25.08
N GLU A 63 -12.95 -8.49 -24.34
CA GLU A 63 -13.56 -8.84 -23.05
C GLU A 63 -15.03 -9.22 -23.23
N VAL A 64 -15.74 -8.42 -24.05
CA VAL A 64 -17.18 -8.54 -24.32
C VAL A 64 -17.42 -8.79 -25.81
N PHE A 65 -18.38 -9.64 -26.15
CA PHE A 65 -18.86 -9.86 -27.51
C PHE A 65 -20.34 -9.47 -27.60
N LEU A 66 -20.72 -8.63 -28.58
CA LEU A 66 -22.11 -8.32 -28.88
C LEU A 66 -22.60 -9.19 -30.04
N ASN A 67 -23.53 -10.10 -29.77
CA ASN A 67 -24.19 -10.96 -30.75
C ASN A 67 -25.61 -10.43 -30.99
N TYR A 68 -25.89 -9.92 -32.18
CA TYR A 68 -27.12 -9.15 -32.44
C TYR A 68 -27.49 -9.20 -33.91
N ARG A 69 -28.70 -8.72 -34.25
CA ARG A 69 -29.14 -8.52 -35.64
C ARG A 69 -28.91 -7.06 -36.03
N GLY A 70 -28.00 -6.83 -36.98
CA GLY A 70 -27.58 -5.48 -37.37
C GLY A 70 -28.69 -4.62 -37.95
N GLN A 71 -29.51 -5.19 -38.84
CA GLN A 71 -30.65 -4.51 -39.46
C GLN A 71 -31.67 -4.01 -38.43
N ASP A 72 -31.92 -4.80 -37.38
CA ASP A 72 -32.94 -4.52 -36.38
C ASP A 72 -32.43 -3.54 -35.29
N THR A 73 -31.16 -3.67 -34.87
CA THR A 73 -30.69 -3.08 -33.60
C THR A 73 -29.38 -2.30 -33.65
N ARG A 74 -28.60 -2.28 -34.76
CA ARG A 74 -27.23 -1.69 -34.81
C ARG A 74 -27.15 -0.27 -34.29
N TYR A 75 -28.11 0.58 -34.68
CA TYR A 75 -28.17 2.02 -34.37
C TYR A 75 -29.13 2.34 -33.20
N GLN A 76 -29.63 1.31 -32.53
CA GLN A 76 -30.56 1.38 -31.41
C GLN A 76 -29.84 0.90 -30.13
N ILE A 77 -30.46 0.01 -29.36
CA ILE A 77 -29.94 -0.52 -28.09
C ILE A 77 -28.49 -1.03 -28.18
N THR A 78 -28.08 -1.62 -29.30
CA THR A 78 -26.72 -2.13 -29.49
C THR A 78 -25.67 -1.02 -29.55
N ASP A 79 -25.97 0.14 -30.16
CA ASP A 79 -25.01 1.25 -30.18
C ASP A 79 -24.91 1.95 -28.83
N ILE A 80 -26.05 2.07 -28.13
CA ILE A 80 -26.10 2.67 -26.78
C ILE A 80 -25.25 1.82 -25.82
N LEU A 81 -25.48 0.50 -25.81
CA LEU A 81 -24.70 -0.45 -25.01
C LEU A 81 -23.20 -0.43 -25.39
N TYR A 82 -22.88 -0.46 -26.69
CA TYR A 82 -21.49 -0.40 -27.16
C TYR A 82 -20.78 0.88 -26.70
N ARG A 83 -21.42 2.05 -26.86
CA ARG A 83 -20.88 3.33 -26.38
C ARG A 83 -20.67 3.33 -24.86
N PHE A 84 -21.61 2.79 -24.07
CA PHE A 84 -21.47 2.72 -22.63
C PHE A 84 -20.28 1.84 -22.21
N LEU A 85 -20.12 0.65 -22.81
CA LEU A 85 -18.99 -0.24 -22.55
C LEU A 85 -17.64 0.40 -22.95
N VAL A 86 -17.55 0.99 -24.14
CA VAL A 86 -16.33 1.64 -24.65
C VAL A 86 -15.98 2.92 -23.86
N ASN A 87 -16.96 3.67 -23.38
CA ASN A 87 -16.74 4.81 -22.49
C ASN A 87 -16.13 4.40 -21.14
N LEU A 88 -16.46 3.20 -20.65
CA LEU A 88 -15.82 2.55 -19.50
C LEU A 88 -14.52 1.80 -19.85
N LYS A 89 -14.00 1.98 -21.07
CA LYS A 89 -12.78 1.34 -21.62
C LYS A 89 -12.84 -0.19 -21.74
N ILE A 90 -14.04 -0.79 -21.64
CA ILE A 90 -14.23 -2.24 -21.77
C ILE A 90 -14.09 -2.63 -23.25
N ARG A 91 -13.16 -3.55 -23.54
CA ARG A 91 -12.82 -3.96 -24.92
C ARG A 91 -13.92 -4.84 -25.50
N THR A 92 -14.81 -4.21 -26.24
CA THR A 92 -16.05 -4.81 -26.74
C THR A 92 -15.95 -5.07 -28.24
N PHE A 93 -16.22 -6.29 -28.67
CA PHE A 93 -16.43 -6.61 -30.07
C PHE A 93 -17.88 -6.32 -30.47
N LYS A 94 -18.05 -5.47 -31.49
CA LYS A 94 -19.32 -5.19 -32.18
C LYS A 94 -19.09 -5.56 -33.65
N ASP A 95 -19.68 -6.65 -34.12
CA ASP A 95 -19.61 -7.02 -35.55
C ASP A 95 -20.40 -6.02 -36.42
N ASP A 96 -20.16 -6.03 -37.73
CA ASP A 96 -20.86 -5.19 -38.70
C ASP A 96 -21.52 -6.01 -39.81
N ASP A 97 -22.77 -6.42 -39.57
CA ASP A 97 -23.64 -7.20 -40.47
C ASP A 97 -23.72 -6.71 -41.93
N GLU A 98 -23.47 -5.42 -42.20
CA GLU A 98 -23.58 -4.82 -43.53
C GLU A 98 -22.31 -5.00 -44.38
N LEU A 99 -21.18 -5.32 -43.76
CA LEU A 99 -19.90 -5.57 -44.46
C LEU A 99 -19.65 -7.07 -44.74
N ARG A 100 -20.55 -7.97 -44.33
CA ARG A 100 -20.34 -9.44 -44.34
C ARG A 100 -20.49 -10.12 -45.72
N ASN A 101 -19.88 -9.55 -46.76
CA ASN A 101 -19.82 -10.13 -48.11
C ASN A 101 -18.66 -11.14 -48.27
N GLY A 102 -18.80 -12.35 -47.73
CA GLY A 102 -17.91 -13.48 -48.02
C GLY A 102 -17.60 -14.38 -46.83
N GLU A 103 -17.07 -15.58 -47.11
CA GLU A 103 -16.79 -16.59 -46.08
C GLU A 103 -15.53 -16.29 -45.24
N GLY A 104 -14.60 -15.51 -45.79
CA GLY A 104 -13.28 -15.21 -45.20
C GLY A 104 -13.30 -14.39 -43.90
N ILE A 105 -14.47 -13.91 -43.45
CA ILE A 105 -14.62 -13.13 -42.21
C ILE A 105 -14.74 -14.05 -40.97
N TRP A 106 -15.23 -15.28 -41.13
CA TRP A 106 -15.48 -16.20 -40.01
C TRP A 106 -14.25 -16.50 -39.13
N PRO A 107 -13.01 -16.65 -39.64
CA PRO A 107 -11.84 -16.87 -38.78
C PRO A 107 -11.56 -15.71 -37.81
N SER A 108 -11.87 -14.47 -38.20
CA SER A 108 -11.78 -13.30 -37.32
C SER A 108 -12.88 -13.33 -36.26
N LEU A 109 -14.10 -13.67 -36.68
CA LEU A 109 -15.28 -13.73 -35.81
C LEU A 109 -15.20 -14.84 -34.75
N ALA A 110 -14.80 -16.05 -35.16
CA ALA A 110 -14.55 -17.17 -34.27
C ALA A 110 -13.47 -16.84 -33.24
N LYS A 111 -12.37 -16.21 -33.65
CA LYS A 111 -11.32 -15.72 -32.76
C LYS A 111 -11.83 -14.67 -31.76
N ALA A 112 -12.71 -13.76 -32.18
CA ALA A 112 -13.34 -12.80 -31.28
C ALA A 112 -14.26 -13.50 -30.24
N ILE A 113 -15.02 -14.53 -30.65
CA ILE A 113 -15.83 -15.36 -29.75
C ILE A 113 -14.93 -16.13 -28.76
N GLU A 114 -13.84 -16.73 -29.22
CA GLU A 114 -12.90 -17.50 -28.39
C GLU A 114 -12.23 -16.65 -27.30
N GLN A 115 -11.81 -15.43 -27.66
CA GLN A 115 -11.12 -14.49 -26.77
C GLN A 115 -12.04 -13.84 -25.74
N SER A 116 -13.29 -13.53 -26.12
CA SER A 116 -14.29 -12.93 -25.23
C SER A 116 -14.64 -13.82 -24.03
N LYS A 117 -14.99 -13.18 -22.92
CA LYS A 117 -15.36 -13.87 -21.66
C LYS A 117 -16.80 -13.53 -21.23
N ILE A 118 -17.37 -12.44 -21.75
CA ILE A 118 -18.77 -12.08 -21.56
C ILE A 118 -19.44 -11.91 -22.92
N TYR A 119 -20.61 -12.49 -23.11
CA TYR A 119 -21.41 -12.40 -24.32
C TYR A 119 -22.70 -11.67 -24.01
N VAL A 120 -23.06 -10.66 -24.79
CA VAL A 120 -24.39 -10.04 -24.73
C VAL A 120 -25.12 -10.40 -26.02
N THR A 121 -26.20 -11.17 -25.90
CA THR A 121 -27.03 -11.56 -27.04
C THR A 121 -28.27 -10.70 -27.06
N ILE A 122 -28.48 -9.97 -28.15
CA ILE A 122 -29.61 -9.06 -28.35
C ILE A 122 -30.56 -9.70 -29.35
N PHE A 123 -31.54 -10.42 -28.81
CA PHE A 123 -32.63 -10.99 -29.59
C PHE A 123 -33.58 -9.89 -30.06
N SER A 124 -34.03 -10.01 -31.29
CA SER A 124 -35.01 -9.15 -31.94
C SER A 124 -35.95 -10.00 -32.79
N GLU A 125 -37.05 -9.43 -33.28
CA GLU A 125 -38.05 -10.14 -34.08
C GLU A 125 -37.43 -10.90 -35.28
N ASN A 126 -36.52 -10.27 -36.03
CA ASN A 126 -35.94 -10.87 -37.25
C ASN A 126 -34.57 -11.53 -37.04
N TYR A 127 -34.09 -11.63 -35.80
CA TYR A 127 -32.78 -12.21 -35.47
C TYR A 127 -32.57 -13.60 -36.09
N ALA A 128 -33.58 -14.48 -35.98
CA ALA A 128 -33.48 -15.85 -36.48
C ALA A 128 -33.37 -15.95 -38.01
N TYR A 129 -33.77 -14.94 -38.81
CA TYR A 129 -33.56 -14.96 -40.26
C TYR A 129 -32.06 -14.85 -40.63
N SER A 130 -31.19 -14.50 -39.70
CA SER A 130 -29.75 -14.39 -39.91
C SER A 130 -29.01 -15.69 -39.59
N LYS A 131 -28.59 -16.43 -40.63
CA LYS A 131 -27.70 -17.59 -40.49
C LYS A 131 -26.40 -17.28 -39.74
N TRP A 132 -25.94 -16.03 -39.80
CA TRP A 132 -24.74 -15.57 -39.07
C TRP A 132 -25.00 -15.43 -37.57
N CYS A 133 -26.10 -14.76 -37.17
CA CYS A 133 -26.44 -14.58 -35.76
C CYS A 133 -26.69 -15.94 -35.07
N LEU A 134 -27.34 -16.88 -35.76
CA LEU A 134 -27.53 -18.26 -35.28
C LEU A 134 -26.20 -19.03 -35.16
N ARG A 135 -25.30 -18.92 -36.13
CA ARG A 135 -23.99 -19.59 -36.10
C ARG A 135 -23.05 -19.02 -35.03
N GLU A 136 -23.11 -17.71 -34.78
CA GLU A 136 -22.47 -17.07 -33.63
C GLU A 136 -23.03 -17.62 -32.31
N LEU A 137 -24.36 -17.65 -32.16
CA LEU A 137 -25.00 -18.11 -30.92
C LEU A 137 -24.64 -19.56 -30.59
N ALA A 138 -24.64 -20.44 -31.58
CA ALA A 138 -24.20 -21.82 -31.43
C ALA A 138 -22.71 -21.93 -31.02
N ALA A 139 -21.83 -21.12 -31.61
CA ALA A 139 -20.42 -21.07 -31.23
C ALA A 139 -20.22 -20.54 -29.79
N ILE A 140 -21.00 -19.53 -29.38
CA ILE A 140 -21.01 -18.99 -28.01
C ILE A 140 -21.52 -20.04 -27.01
N VAL A 141 -22.62 -20.75 -27.32
CA VAL A 141 -23.15 -21.84 -26.47
C VAL A 141 -22.12 -22.96 -26.29
N LYS A 142 -21.47 -23.40 -27.37
CA LYS A 142 -20.38 -24.39 -27.31
C LYS A 142 -19.20 -23.90 -26.47
N ARG A 143 -18.85 -22.61 -26.54
CA ARG A 143 -17.79 -22.01 -25.71
C ARG A 143 -18.16 -21.99 -24.22
N LEU A 144 -19.43 -21.70 -23.88
CA LEU A 144 -19.97 -21.74 -22.50
C LEU A 144 -20.01 -23.16 -21.90
N GLU A 145 -20.09 -24.21 -22.72
CA GLU A 145 -20.02 -25.60 -22.26
C GLU A 145 -18.62 -26.03 -21.85
N HIS A 146 -17.62 -25.64 -22.66
CA HIS A 146 -16.23 -25.96 -22.39
C HIS A 146 -15.59 -25.04 -21.32
N ASP A 147 -16.10 -23.83 -21.10
CA ASP A 147 -15.48 -22.85 -20.21
C ASP A 147 -16.46 -22.19 -19.24
N LYS A 148 -16.42 -22.66 -17.98
CA LYS A 148 -17.23 -22.15 -16.86
C LYS A 148 -16.83 -20.74 -16.39
N CYS A 149 -15.77 -20.14 -16.94
CA CYS A 149 -15.45 -18.72 -16.72
C CYS A 149 -16.18 -17.76 -17.67
N CYS A 150 -16.82 -18.28 -18.73
CA CYS A 150 -17.62 -17.48 -19.66
C CYS A 150 -19.01 -17.17 -19.07
N THR A 151 -19.64 -16.07 -19.50
CA THR A 151 -20.99 -15.67 -19.06
C THR A 151 -21.77 -15.07 -20.22
N ILE A 152 -23.06 -15.36 -20.33
CA ILE A 152 -23.96 -14.80 -21.35
C ILE A 152 -25.11 -14.03 -20.71
N LEU A 153 -25.44 -12.89 -21.32
CA LEU A 153 -26.42 -11.91 -20.86
C LEU A 153 -27.43 -11.66 -21.99
N PRO A 154 -28.63 -12.29 -21.97
CA PRO A 154 -29.62 -12.07 -23.02
C PRO A 154 -30.43 -10.79 -22.81
N ILE A 155 -30.65 -10.07 -23.89
CA ILE A 155 -31.57 -8.93 -24.00
C ILE A 155 -32.62 -9.29 -25.05
N PHE A 156 -33.89 -9.14 -24.69
CA PHE A 156 -35.05 -9.40 -25.54
C PHE A 156 -35.61 -8.05 -25.99
N TYR A 157 -35.23 -7.62 -27.19
CA TYR A 157 -35.60 -6.33 -27.76
C TYR A 157 -36.80 -6.48 -28.69
N MET A 158 -37.96 -5.95 -28.30
CA MET A 158 -39.21 -6.05 -29.06
C MET A 158 -39.61 -7.49 -29.44
N VAL A 159 -39.36 -8.47 -28.55
CA VAL A 159 -39.65 -9.89 -28.77
C VAL A 159 -39.96 -10.61 -27.46
N ASP A 160 -40.92 -11.53 -27.45
CA ASP A 160 -41.21 -12.40 -26.29
C ASP A 160 -40.14 -13.51 -26.18
N PRO A 161 -39.50 -13.73 -25.01
CA PRO A 161 -38.59 -14.85 -24.80
C PRO A 161 -39.21 -16.22 -25.10
N LYS A 162 -40.54 -16.36 -25.06
CA LYS A 162 -41.24 -17.59 -25.49
C LYS A 162 -40.98 -17.89 -26.96
N ASP A 163 -41.06 -16.90 -27.84
CA ASP A 163 -40.79 -17.09 -29.27
C ASP A 163 -39.32 -17.39 -29.53
N VAL A 164 -38.41 -16.75 -28.79
CA VAL A 164 -36.97 -17.07 -28.85
C VAL A 164 -36.71 -18.52 -28.42
N ARG A 165 -37.21 -18.94 -27.24
CA ARG A 165 -36.86 -20.23 -26.63
C ARG A 165 -37.61 -21.43 -27.24
N ASN A 166 -38.84 -21.24 -27.70
CA ASN A 166 -39.68 -22.28 -28.28
C ASN A 166 -39.62 -22.26 -29.83
N GLN A 167 -38.93 -21.27 -30.41
CA GLN A 167 -38.89 -20.99 -31.85
C GLN A 167 -40.28 -20.82 -32.49
N SER A 168 -41.21 -20.18 -31.77
CA SER A 168 -42.57 -19.88 -32.25
C SER A 168 -42.66 -18.51 -32.96
N GLY A 169 -43.79 -18.25 -33.61
CA GLY A 169 -44.08 -16.93 -34.22
C GLY A 169 -43.06 -16.55 -35.30
N PRO A 170 -42.46 -15.35 -35.26
CA PRO A 170 -41.45 -14.91 -36.23
C PRO A 170 -40.25 -15.87 -36.36
N TYR A 171 -39.89 -16.57 -35.27
CA TYR A 171 -38.77 -17.50 -35.25
C TYR A 171 -39.11 -18.80 -36.00
N GLN A 172 -40.37 -19.26 -35.94
CA GLN A 172 -40.84 -20.42 -36.72
C GLN A 172 -40.68 -20.15 -38.22
N ASN A 173 -41.19 -18.99 -38.68
CA ASN A 173 -41.12 -18.55 -40.08
C ASN A 173 -39.67 -18.44 -40.59
N ALA A 174 -38.71 -18.15 -39.71
CA ALA A 174 -37.28 -18.16 -40.04
C ALA A 174 -36.72 -19.59 -40.19
N PHE A 175 -37.09 -20.52 -39.30
CA PHE A 175 -36.66 -21.92 -39.42
C PHE A 175 -37.24 -22.63 -40.64
N GLU A 176 -38.53 -22.42 -40.96
CA GLU A 176 -39.16 -22.94 -42.19
C GLU A 176 -38.47 -22.45 -43.49
N LYS A 177 -37.65 -21.40 -43.41
CA LYS A 177 -36.81 -20.91 -44.51
C LYS A 177 -35.41 -21.53 -44.49
N HIS A 178 -34.82 -21.73 -43.31
CA HIS A 178 -33.49 -22.33 -43.17
C HIS A 178 -33.50 -23.85 -43.43
N GLU A 179 -34.54 -24.57 -43.03
CA GLU A 179 -34.74 -26.02 -43.26
C GLU A 179 -34.78 -26.39 -44.76
N LYS A 180 -34.94 -25.42 -45.66
CA LYS A 180 -34.86 -25.59 -47.12
C LYS A 180 -33.44 -25.41 -47.69
N ASN A 181 -32.47 -25.01 -46.86
CA ASN A 181 -31.14 -24.56 -47.26
C ASN A 181 -29.99 -25.14 -46.40
N PHE A 182 -30.30 -25.78 -45.28
CA PHE A 182 -29.35 -26.36 -44.33
C PHE A 182 -29.81 -27.76 -43.91
N ASP A 183 -28.86 -28.57 -43.44
CA ASP A 183 -29.08 -29.92 -42.93
C ASP A 183 -29.76 -29.93 -41.54
N GLN A 184 -30.32 -31.09 -41.19
CA GLN A 184 -31.04 -31.36 -39.93
C GLN A 184 -30.17 -31.12 -38.68
N GLU A 185 -28.86 -31.39 -38.72
CA GLU A 185 -27.96 -31.24 -37.58
C GLU A 185 -27.69 -29.74 -37.29
N THR A 186 -27.39 -28.95 -38.33
CA THR A 186 -27.27 -27.50 -38.27
C THR A 186 -28.57 -26.83 -37.79
N ILE A 187 -29.69 -27.23 -38.41
CA ILE A 187 -31.03 -27.38 -37.82
C ILE A 187 -31.16 -27.26 -36.29
N GLU A 188 -30.96 -28.43 -35.69
CA GLU A 188 -31.15 -28.74 -34.28
C GLU A 188 -30.16 -27.98 -33.39
N VAL A 189 -28.88 -27.86 -33.80
CA VAL A 189 -27.88 -27.05 -33.09
C VAL A 189 -28.28 -25.57 -32.94
N TRP A 190 -28.93 -24.98 -33.95
CA TRP A 190 -29.45 -23.61 -33.85
C TRP A 190 -30.68 -23.50 -32.96
N LYS A 191 -31.59 -24.48 -32.98
CA LYS A 191 -32.77 -24.53 -32.11
C LYS A 191 -32.37 -24.73 -30.64
N ASP A 192 -31.44 -25.63 -30.34
CA ASP A 192 -30.91 -25.86 -28.99
C ASP A 192 -30.20 -24.62 -28.43
N ALA A 193 -29.39 -23.93 -29.25
CA ALA A 193 -28.72 -22.70 -28.82
C ALA A 193 -29.73 -21.59 -28.46
N LEU A 194 -30.78 -21.43 -29.25
CA LEU A 194 -31.88 -20.50 -28.98
C LEU A 194 -32.72 -20.91 -27.76
N ASN A 195 -33.07 -22.19 -27.63
CA ASN A 195 -33.81 -22.71 -26.48
C ASN A 195 -33.07 -22.45 -25.17
N ARG A 196 -31.77 -22.78 -25.15
CA ARG A 196 -30.91 -22.65 -23.97
C ARG A 196 -30.72 -21.20 -23.55
N VAL A 197 -30.41 -20.30 -24.48
CA VAL A 197 -30.14 -18.88 -24.16
C VAL A 197 -31.44 -18.11 -23.93
N GLY A 198 -32.51 -18.41 -24.69
CA GLY A 198 -33.85 -17.86 -24.49
C GLY A 198 -34.54 -18.32 -23.19
N SER A 199 -34.08 -19.41 -22.58
CA SER A 199 -34.54 -19.88 -21.27
C SER A 199 -33.79 -19.26 -20.08
N LEU A 200 -32.74 -18.46 -20.32
CA LEU A 200 -32.04 -17.73 -19.25
C LEU A 200 -32.82 -16.46 -18.86
N LYS A 201 -32.62 -16.00 -17.61
CA LYS A 201 -33.13 -14.69 -17.19
C LYS A 201 -32.36 -13.58 -17.91
N GLY A 202 -33.08 -12.73 -18.64
CA GLY A 202 -32.56 -11.57 -19.36
C GLY A 202 -33.37 -10.30 -19.10
N TRP A 203 -33.12 -9.29 -19.92
CA TRP A 203 -33.80 -7.99 -19.84
C TRP A 203 -34.71 -7.79 -21.04
N HIS A 204 -35.96 -7.39 -20.79
CA HIS A 204 -36.96 -7.11 -21.81
C HIS A 204 -36.94 -5.62 -22.11
N ALA A 205 -36.93 -5.24 -23.38
CA ALA A 205 -37.17 -3.89 -23.86
C ALA A 205 -38.44 -3.93 -24.72
N GLU A 206 -39.55 -3.46 -24.14
CA GLU A 206 -40.87 -3.41 -24.76
C GLU A 206 -41.14 -2.04 -25.41
N SER A 207 -40.29 -1.04 -25.15
CA SER A 207 -40.28 0.24 -25.86
C SER A 207 -38.87 0.74 -26.21
N SER A 208 -38.81 1.65 -27.19
CA SER A 208 -37.59 2.40 -27.54
C SER A 208 -37.01 3.21 -26.37
N ASN A 209 -37.84 3.54 -25.38
CA ASN A 209 -37.48 4.45 -24.29
C ASN A 209 -36.73 3.73 -23.16
N GLU A 210 -36.85 2.40 -23.07
CA GLU A 210 -36.15 1.58 -22.08
C GLU A 210 -34.70 1.26 -22.47
N GLN A 211 -34.34 1.39 -23.76
CA GLN A 211 -33.04 0.98 -24.30
C GLN A 211 -31.85 1.52 -23.49
N GLY A 212 -31.89 2.79 -23.10
CA GLY A 212 -30.82 3.43 -22.32
C GLY A 212 -30.71 2.92 -20.88
N ALA A 213 -31.84 2.62 -20.23
CA ALA A 213 -31.84 2.08 -18.87
C ALA A 213 -31.32 0.63 -18.84
N ILE A 214 -31.72 -0.18 -19.81
CA ILE A 214 -31.26 -1.56 -19.97
C ILE A 214 -29.77 -1.59 -20.35
N ALA A 215 -29.31 -0.66 -21.20
CA ALA A 215 -27.90 -0.53 -21.54
C ALA A 215 -27.02 -0.19 -20.32
N ASP A 216 -27.40 0.76 -19.45
CA ASP A 216 -26.63 1.09 -18.24
C ASP A 216 -26.65 -0.06 -17.23
N LEU A 217 -27.79 -0.73 -17.07
CA LEU A 217 -27.94 -1.90 -16.20
C LEU A 217 -27.05 -3.07 -16.65
N VAL A 218 -27.09 -3.44 -17.94
CA VAL A 218 -26.24 -4.51 -18.49
C VAL A 218 -24.77 -4.10 -18.46
N THR A 219 -24.43 -2.85 -18.76
CA THR A 219 -23.07 -2.32 -18.61
C THR A 219 -22.55 -2.47 -17.17
N GLY A 220 -23.36 -2.13 -16.17
CA GLY A 220 -23.03 -2.31 -14.75
C GLY A 220 -22.81 -3.78 -14.37
N ILE A 221 -23.60 -4.69 -14.95
CA ILE A 221 -23.47 -6.14 -14.75
C ILE A 221 -22.19 -6.68 -15.39
N VAL A 222 -21.87 -6.26 -16.63
CA VAL A 222 -20.59 -6.58 -17.31
C VAL A 222 -19.41 -6.10 -16.47
N LEU A 223 -19.43 -4.84 -16.02
CA LEU A 223 -18.39 -4.26 -15.16
C LEU A 223 -18.23 -5.03 -13.84
N SER A 224 -19.32 -5.55 -13.26
CA SER A 224 -19.27 -6.38 -12.06
C SER A 224 -18.58 -7.74 -12.30
N HIS A 225 -18.76 -8.34 -13.47
CA HIS A 225 -18.11 -9.62 -13.82
C HIS A 225 -16.60 -9.44 -14.08
N LEU A 226 -16.22 -8.39 -14.80
CA LEU A 226 -14.80 -8.06 -15.05
C LEU A 226 -14.09 -7.69 -13.74
N SER A 227 -14.70 -6.83 -12.92
CA SER A 227 -14.08 -6.42 -11.64
C SER A 227 -14.00 -7.51 -10.57
N LYS A 228 -14.84 -8.56 -10.63
CA LYS A 228 -14.65 -9.76 -9.79
C LYS A 228 -13.33 -10.50 -10.07
N LYS A 229 -12.73 -10.31 -11.25
CA LYS A 229 -11.36 -10.77 -11.55
C LYS A 229 -10.30 -9.69 -11.28
N ASN A 230 -10.61 -8.42 -11.58
CA ASN A 230 -9.63 -7.33 -11.47
C ASN A 230 -9.48 -6.72 -10.05
N ASN A 231 -10.39 -7.02 -9.10
CA ASN A 231 -10.27 -6.60 -7.69
C ASN A 231 -9.22 -7.42 -6.88
N VAL A 232 -8.48 -8.34 -7.51
CA VAL A 232 -7.39 -9.08 -6.86
C VAL A 232 -6.11 -8.28 -6.95
N LEU A 233 -5.69 -7.68 -5.84
CA LEU A 233 -4.42 -6.98 -5.72
C LEU A 233 -3.26 -7.97 -5.91
N GLU A 234 -2.18 -7.56 -6.56
CA GLU A 234 -0.95 -8.36 -6.64
C GLU A 234 -0.27 -8.42 -5.26
N ILE A 235 0.10 -9.64 -4.83
CA ILE A 235 0.79 -9.88 -3.56
C ILE A 235 1.81 -11.00 -3.76
N ASP A 236 3.00 -10.84 -3.18
CA ASP A 236 3.99 -11.91 -2.99
C ASP A 236 3.38 -13.19 -2.39
N LYS A 237 4.05 -14.34 -2.58
CA LYS A 237 3.67 -15.60 -1.90
C LYS A 237 3.52 -15.37 -0.39
N LEU A 238 2.29 -15.47 0.09
CA LEU A 238 1.94 -15.31 1.51
C LEU A 238 2.47 -16.49 2.33
N ILE A 239 2.97 -16.19 3.53
CA ILE A 239 3.59 -17.14 4.45
C ILE A 239 3.15 -16.78 5.88
N GLY A 240 2.54 -17.72 6.60
CA GLY A 240 2.22 -17.62 8.03
C GLY A 240 1.04 -16.72 8.44
N ILE A 241 0.57 -15.81 7.59
CA ILE A 241 -0.42 -14.77 7.97
C ILE A 241 -1.90 -15.20 7.95
N ASP A 242 -2.22 -16.48 7.82
CA ASP A 242 -3.62 -16.93 7.82
C ASP A 242 -4.32 -16.72 9.18
N ALA A 243 -3.55 -16.71 10.27
CA ALA A 243 -4.03 -16.32 11.59
C ALA A 243 -4.41 -14.82 11.64
N ASP A 244 -3.55 -13.92 11.14
CA ASP A 244 -3.84 -12.49 11.05
C ASP A 244 -5.08 -12.21 10.19
N ILE A 245 -5.16 -12.86 9.02
CA ILE A 245 -6.30 -12.70 8.11
C ILE A 245 -7.59 -13.20 8.76
N LYS A 246 -7.55 -14.26 9.57
CA LYS A 246 -8.70 -14.73 10.34
C LYS A 246 -9.08 -13.71 11.41
N ALA A 247 -8.14 -13.28 12.25
CA ALA A 247 -8.39 -12.35 13.35
C ALA A 247 -8.95 -11.00 12.84
N VAL A 248 -8.35 -10.41 11.80
CA VAL A 248 -8.87 -9.17 11.19
C VAL A 248 -10.29 -9.36 10.65
N LYS A 249 -10.60 -10.49 9.99
CA LYS A 249 -11.96 -10.79 9.50
C LYS A 249 -12.99 -10.96 10.62
N GLU A 250 -12.59 -11.51 11.77
CA GLU A 250 -13.45 -11.64 12.95
C GLU A 250 -13.70 -10.25 13.57
N ILE A 251 -12.66 -9.43 13.71
CA ILE A 251 -12.74 -8.03 14.17
C ILE A 251 -13.64 -7.17 13.26
N MET A 252 -13.56 -7.37 11.93
CA MET A 252 -14.44 -6.73 10.94
C MET A 252 -15.93 -7.08 11.10
N THR A 253 -16.30 -8.07 11.93
CA THR A 253 -17.67 -8.56 12.14
C THR A 253 -18.47 -8.65 10.83
N LEU A 254 -17.94 -9.43 9.89
CA LEU A 254 -18.53 -9.62 8.56
C LEU A 254 -19.93 -10.24 8.69
N GLY A 255 -20.95 -9.51 8.23
CA GLY A 255 -22.35 -9.90 8.38
C GLY A 255 -23.11 -9.21 9.52
N SER A 256 -22.42 -8.52 10.45
CA SER A 256 -23.11 -7.63 11.39
C SER A 256 -23.64 -6.38 10.70
N GLY A 257 -24.73 -5.81 11.22
CA GLY A 257 -25.13 -4.44 10.89
C GLY A 257 -24.10 -3.40 11.33
N GLY A 258 -24.38 -2.14 11.01
CA GLY A 258 -23.55 -0.98 11.33
C GLY A 258 -22.33 -0.82 10.41
N VAL A 259 -21.59 0.27 10.61
CA VAL A 259 -20.26 0.51 10.04
C VAL A 259 -19.22 -0.10 10.99
N SER A 260 -18.06 -0.55 10.50
CA SER A 260 -16.94 -0.93 11.36
C SER A 260 -15.62 -0.47 10.75
N ILE A 261 -14.77 0.15 11.58
CA ILE A 261 -13.39 0.51 11.26
C ILE A 261 -12.46 -0.49 11.95
N VAL A 262 -11.40 -0.92 11.26
CA VAL A 262 -10.35 -1.80 11.80
C VAL A 262 -8.97 -1.16 11.59
N GLY A 263 -8.28 -0.86 12.68
CA GLY A 263 -6.96 -0.23 12.68
C GLY A 263 -5.83 -1.24 12.88
N ILE A 264 -5.13 -1.58 11.80
CA ILE A 264 -3.97 -2.48 11.81
C ILE A 264 -2.70 -1.68 12.16
N HIS A 265 -2.01 -2.04 13.24
CA HIS A 265 -0.84 -1.30 13.74
C HIS A 265 0.36 -2.18 14.11
N GLY A 266 1.51 -1.53 14.35
CA GLY A 266 2.81 -2.15 14.62
C GLY A 266 3.95 -1.42 13.91
N ILE A 267 5.19 -1.91 14.08
CA ILE A 267 6.41 -1.24 13.58
C ILE A 267 6.50 -1.16 12.05
N GLY A 268 7.46 -0.36 11.55
CA GLY A 268 7.81 -0.34 10.13
C GLY A 268 8.28 -1.71 9.65
N GLY A 269 7.82 -2.16 8.48
CA GLY A 269 8.26 -3.45 7.90
C GLY A 269 7.61 -4.73 8.48
N ILE A 270 6.74 -4.63 9.49
CA ILE A 270 6.09 -5.78 10.14
C ILE A 270 5.02 -6.51 9.30
N GLY A 271 4.70 -6.02 8.09
CA GLY A 271 3.77 -6.69 7.17
C GLY A 271 2.31 -6.22 7.19
N LYS A 272 1.97 -5.12 7.90
CA LYS A 272 0.62 -4.53 7.96
C LYS A 272 -0.08 -4.42 6.59
N THR A 273 0.58 -3.80 5.62
CA THR A 273 0.12 -3.65 4.23
C THR A 273 -0.18 -5.01 3.59
N THR A 274 0.66 -6.01 3.80
CA THR A 274 0.50 -7.37 3.26
C THR A 274 -0.73 -8.06 3.86
N ILE A 275 -0.97 -7.91 5.17
CA ILE A 275 -2.18 -8.41 5.83
C ILE A 275 -3.42 -7.69 5.29
N ALA A 276 -3.39 -6.36 5.17
CA ALA A 276 -4.49 -5.57 4.63
C ALA A 276 -4.84 -5.98 3.18
N LYS A 277 -3.86 -6.12 2.28
CA LYS A 277 -4.06 -6.62 0.91
C LYS A 277 -4.62 -8.05 0.89
N ALA A 278 -4.11 -8.93 1.76
CA ALA A 278 -4.56 -10.32 1.82
C ALA A 278 -5.99 -10.46 2.38
N VAL A 279 -6.38 -9.64 3.37
CA VAL A 279 -7.76 -9.54 3.85
C VAL A 279 -8.66 -9.02 2.74
N PHE A 280 -8.29 -7.92 2.08
CA PHE A 280 -9.04 -7.32 0.95
C PHE A 280 -9.32 -8.36 -0.15
N ASN A 281 -8.29 -9.06 -0.63
CA ASN A 281 -8.44 -10.11 -1.64
C ASN A 281 -9.35 -11.27 -1.19
N LYS A 282 -9.38 -11.62 0.11
CA LYS A 282 -10.25 -12.69 0.64
C LYS A 282 -11.68 -12.25 0.97
N VAL A 283 -12.02 -10.96 0.92
CA VAL A 283 -13.38 -10.47 1.31
C VAL A 283 -14.03 -9.47 0.35
N SER A 284 -13.30 -8.86 -0.58
CA SER A 284 -13.82 -7.84 -1.52
C SER A 284 -15.09 -8.28 -2.28
N ALA A 285 -15.18 -9.56 -2.66
CA ALA A 285 -16.34 -10.15 -3.31
C ALA A 285 -17.64 -10.17 -2.48
N GLN A 286 -17.59 -9.77 -1.19
CA GLN A 286 -18.75 -9.64 -0.30
C GLN A 286 -19.34 -8.22 -0.26
N PHE A 287 -18.78 -7.28 -1.02
CA PHE A 287 -19.11 -5.85 -1.02
C PHE A 287 -19.54 -5.40 -2.42
N ASP A 288 -20.37 -4.37 -2.49
CA ASP A 288 -20.87 -3.85 -3.78
C ASP A 288 -19.75 -3.17 -4.56
N ARG A 289 -18.87 -2.48 -3.83
CA ARG A 289 -17.73 -1.69 -4.33
C ARG A 289 -16.54 -1.81 -3.37
N CYS A 290 -15.35 -1.60 -3.89
CA CYS A 290 -14.11 -1.70 -3.13
C CYS A 290 -13.11 -0.63 -3.59
N SER A 291 -12.30 -0.12 -2.67
CA SER A 291 -11.14 0.73 -2.93
C SER A 291 -9.99 0.32 -2.00
N PHE A 292 -8.76 0.36 -2.51
CA PHE A 292 -7.53 0.15 -1.74
C PHE A 292 -6.55 1.26 -2.16
N VAL A 293 -6.23 2.17 -1.26
CA VAL A 293 -5.30 3.29 -1.52
C VAL A 293 -3.99 3.03 -0.79
N GLU A 294 -2.88 3.02 -1.55
CA GLU A 294 -1.54 2.74 -1.02
C GLU A 294 -0.82 4.03 -0.59
N ASN A 295 0.03 3.93 0.45
CA ASN A 295 0.94 4.98 0.90
C ASN A 295 0.26 6.34 1.18
N VAL A 296 -0.87 6.32 1.90
CA VAL A 296 -1.73 7.49 2.12
C VAL A 296 -0.99 8.68 2.76
N ARG A 297 -0.07 8.47 3.71
CA ARG A 297 0.83 9.54 4.20
C ARG A 297 1.56 10.26 3.06
N GLU A 298 2.17 9.49 2.17
CA GLU A 298 3.04 10.02 1.11
C GLU A 298 2.20 10.79 0.05
N MET A 299 0.92 10.41 -0.12
CA MET A 299 -0.07 11.19 -0.88
C MET A 299 -0.51 12.47 -0.16
N LEU A 300 -0.73 12.44 1.16
CA LEU A 300 -1.19 13.62 1.93
C LEU A 300 -0.10 14.69 2.08
N HIS A 301 1.17 14.32 2.05
CA HIS A 301 2.29 15.28 1.98
C HIS A 301 2.39 16.00 0.62
N SER A 302 1.69 15.56 -0.43
CA SER A 302 1.69 16.27 -1.71
C SER A 302 0.74 17.48 -1.68
N LYS A 303 1.04 18.51 -2.49
CA LYS A 303 0.08 19.60 -2.72
C LYS A 303 -1.24 19.01 -3.21
N ASP A 304 -2.35 19.51 -2.67
CA ASP A 304 -3.72 19.05 -2.98
C ASP A 304 -3.95 17.54 -2.67
N GLY A 305 -3.17 16.97 -1.73
CA GLY A 305 -3.17 15.54 -1.40
C GLY A 305 -4.52 14.95 -0.95
N VAL A 306 -5.30 15.69 -0.14
CA VAL A 306 -6.66 15.29 0.26
C VAL A 306 -7.59 15.19 -0.95
N ILE A 307 -7.53 16.15 -1.88
CA ILE A 307 -8.33 16.14 -3.12
C ILE A 307 -7.90 14.97 -4.02
N THR A 308 -6.61 14.66 -4.06
CA THR A 308 -6.07 13.49 -4.79
C THR A 308 -6.58 12.17 -4.20
N LEU A 309 -6.60 12.05 -2.87
CA LEU A 309 -7.15 10.89 -2.16
C LEU A 309 -8.65 10.70 -2.40
N GLN A 310 -9.43 11.80 -2.33
CA GLN A 310 -10.85 11.81 -2.67
C GLN A 310 -11.10 11.40 -4.13
N LYS A 311 -10.30 11.90 -5.07
CA LYS A 311 -10.37 11.50 -6.49
C LYS A 311 -10.10 10.01 -6.69
N HIS A 312 -9.15 9.42 -5.98
CA HIS A 312 -8.87 7.98 -6.02
C HIS A 312 -10.07 7.16 -5.52
N LEU A 313 -10.60 7.50 -4.33
CA LEU A 313 -11.76 6.84 -3.72
C LEU A 313 -13.01 6.92 -4.62
N VAL A 314 -13.26 8.09 -5.22
CA VAL A 314 -14.36 8.33 -6.17
C VAL A 314 -14.19 7.53 -7.47
N SER A 315 -12.95 7.43 -7.99
CA SER A 315 -12.63 6.63 -9.17
C SER A 315 -12.94 5.14 -8.94
N ASP A 316 -12.37 4.55 -7.89
CA ASP A 316 -12.45 3.10 -7.61
C ASP A 316 -13.89 2.62 -7.38
N ILE A 317 -14.70 3.46 -6.72
CA ILE A 317 -16.03 3.10 -6.23
C ILE A 317 -17.12 3.47 -7.23
N LEU A 318 -17.07 4.66 -7.85
CA LEU A 318 -18.09 5.07 -8.82
C LEU A 318 -17.78 4.59 -10.24
N ARG A 319 -16.51 4.32 -10.58
CA ARG A 319 -16.06 3.70 -11.84
C ARG A 319 -16.62 4.37 -13.10
N ARG A 320 -16.72 5.70 -13.04
CA ARG A 320 -17.17 6.61 -14.09
C ARG A 320 -16.20 7.80 -14.11
N ASN A 321 -16.17 8.55 -15.20
CA ASN A 321 -15.21 9.65 -15.43
C ASN A 321 -15.49 10.92 -14.59
N PHE A 322 -15.90 10.76 -13.32
CA PHE A 322 -16.15 11.83 -12.35
C PHE A 322 -14.87 12.48 -11.79
N VAL A 323 -13.69 11.92 -12.08
CA VAL A 323 -12.39 12.34 -11.51
C VAL A 323 -12.05 13.80 -11.83
N GLU A 324 -12.53 14.30 -12.97
CA GLU A 324 -12.35 15.70 -13.40
C GLU A 324 -13.22 16.69 -12.60
N SER A 325 -14.27 16.23 -11.88
CA SER A 325 -15.28 17.09 -11.25
C SER A 325 -15.11 17.33 -9.75
N ILE A 326 -13.92 17.11 -9.17
CA ILE A 326 -13.63 17.48 -7.78
C ILE A 326 -12.67 18.68 -7.78
N ALA A 327 -13.22 19.87 -7.57
CA ALA A 327 -12.45 21.12 -7.54
C ALA A 327 -11.91 21.46 -6.14
N ASN A 328 -12.53 20.94 -5.07
CA ASN A 328 -12.16 21.21 -3.68
C ASN A 328 -12.61 20.09 -2.73
N ILE A 329 -12.09 20.12 -1.49
CA ILE A 329 -12.33 19.11 -0.44
C ILE A 329 -13.82 18.97 -0.10
N SER A 330 -14.53 20.08 0.06
CA SER A 330 -15.97 20.10 0.40
C SER A 330 -16.83 19.46 -0.68
N GLU A 331 -16.45 19.62 -1.95
CA GLU A 331 -17.09 18.93 -3.08
C GLU A 331 -16.77 17.43 -3.08
N GLY A 332 -15.55 17.03 -2.74
CA GLY A 332 -15.18 15.62 -2.57
C GLY A 332 -15.99 14.95 -1.46
N ILE A 333 -16.04 15.55 -0.26
CA ILE A 333 -16.90 15.12 0.85
C ILE A 333 -18.36 14.99 0.40
N ARG A 334 -18.88 16.01 -0.31
CA ARG A 334 -20.26 15.99 -0.82
C ARG A 334 -20.49 14.85 -1.79
N ILE A 335 -19.58 14.56 -2.72
CA ILE A 335 -19.71 13.45 -3.67
C ILE A 335 -19.61 12.09 -2.94
N ILE A 336 -18.71 11.95 -1.96
CA ILE A 336 -18.59 10.73 -1.15
C ILE A 336 -19.89 10.49 -0.37
N ARG A 337 -20.41 11.51 0.32
CA ARG A 337 -21.71 11.44 1.01
C ARG A 337 -22.88 11.13 0.06
N ASP A 338 -23.01 11.87 -1.04
CA ASP A 338 -24.18 11.77 -1.91
C ASP A 338 -24.19 10.49 -2.74
N ARG A 339 -23.01 9.89 -3.03
CA ARG A 339 -22.84 8.86 -4.07
C ARG A 339 -22.07 7.60 -3.67
N ILE A 340 -21.22 7.64 -2.65
CA ILE A 340 -20.45 6.47 -2.17
C ILE A 340 -21.10 5.85 -0.94
N SER A 341 -21.52 6.69 0.00
CA SER A 341 -21.96 6.26 1.33
C SER A 341 -23.17 5.30 1.30
N CYS A 342 -23.96 5.35 0.22
CA CYS A 342 -25.15 4.53 -0.03
C CYS A 342 -24.86 3.11 -0.55
N PHE A 343 -23.63 2.81 -0.97
CA PHE A 343 -23.20 1.44 -1.33
C PHE A 343 -22.58 0.73 -0.12
N LYS A 344 -22.66 -0.60 -0.08
CA LYS A 344 -21.92 -1.42 0.89
C LYS A 344 -20.46 -1.55 0.44
N CYS A 345 -19.60 -0.61 0.85
CA CYS A 345 -18.21 -0.55 0.42
C CYS A 345 -17.24 -1.25 1.38
N LEU A 346 -16.12 -1.72 0.80
CA LEU A 346 -14.87 -2.03 1.51
C LEU A 346 -13.82 -0.99 1.11
N ILE A 347 -13.38 -0.16 2.06
CA ILE A 347 -12.38 0.89 1.83
C ILE A 347 -11.13 0.58 2.64
N VAL A 348 -9.96 0.58 2.01
CA VAL A 348 -8.68 0.34 2.67
C VAL A 348 -7.71 1.50 2.44
N LEU A 349 -7.13 2.00 3.52
CA LEU A 349 -6.21 3.14 3.54
C LEU A 349 -4.88 2.71 4.19
N ASP A 350 -3.84 2.51 3.37
CA ASP A 350 -2.56 1.98 3.84
C ASP A 350 -1.55 3.06 4.25
N ASP A 351 -0.87 2.83 5.37
CA ASP A 351 0.23 3.63 5.91
C ASP A 351 -0.15 5.11 6.19
N VAL A 352 -1.32 5.33 6.82
CA VAL A 352 -1.79 6.63 7.32
C VAL A 352 -0.99 7.11 8.53
N ASP A 353 -0.93 8.42 8.74
CA ASP A 353 -0.27 9.06 9.88
C ASP A 353 -1.09 10.24 10.45
N GLU A 354 -0.44 11.13 11.21
CA GLU A 354 -1.08 12.27 11.88
C GLU A 354 -1.65 13.34 10.92
N ASN A 355 -1.37 13.26 9.61
CA ASN A 355 -1.90 14.20 8.60
C ASN A 355 -3.18 13.70 7.91
N PHE A 356 -3.63 12.47 8.21
CA PHE A 356 -4.91 11.95 7.71
C PHE A 356 -6.03 12.34 8.66
N GLU A 357 -7.01 13.13 8.22
CA GLU A 357 -8.25 13.37 8.95
C GLU A 357 -9.45 12.68 8.30
N PHE A 358 -10.18 11.85 9.06
CA PHE A 358 -11.28 11.05 8.50
C PHE A 358 -12.42 11.93 7.97
N GLU A 359 -12.87 12.93 8.74
CA GLU A 359 -13.96 13.81 8.31
C GLU A 359 -13.57 14.73 7.14
N GLU A 360 -12.29 15.12 7.02
CA GLU A 360 -11.81 15.92 5.88
C GLU A 360 -11.77 15.09 4.58
N VAL A 361 -11.31 13.85 4.67
CA VAL A 361 -11.19 12.98 3.49
C VAL A 361 -12.55 12.38 3.09
N LEU A 362 -13.24 11.73 4.03
CA LEU A 362 -14.43 10.89 3.77
C LEU A 362 -15.76 11.54 4.20
N GLY A 363 -15.72 12.63 4.97
CA GLY A 363 -16.88 13.15 5.67
C GLY A 363 -17.28 12.32 6.90
N LYS A 364 -18.38 12.71 7.52
CA LYS A 364 -18.93 12.07 8.72
C LYS A 364 -19.28 10.59 8.50
N ILE A 365 -18.90 9.75 9.46
CA ILE A 365 -19.05 8.28 9.39
C ILE A 365 -20.53 7.85 9.35
N GLU A 366 -21.42 8.62 9.99
CA GLU A 366 -22.86 8.36 10.08
C GLU A 366 -23.59 8.49 8.73
N ASN A 367 -22.94 9.07 7.72
CA ASN A 367 -23.47 9.08 6.35
C ASN A 367 -23.42 7.70 5.69
N PHE A 368 -22.53 6.79 6.12
CA PHE A 368 -22.30 5.50 5.49
C PHE A 368 -23.33 4.46 5.93
N VAL A 369 -23.95 3.78 4.96
CA VAL A 369 -24.99 2.78 5.26
C VAL A 369 -24.42 1.57 5.99
N SER A 370 -25.29 0.93 6.78
CA SER A 370 -25.01 -0.34 7.47
C SER A 370 -24.39 -1.38 6.53
N GLY A 371 -23.28 -1.99 6.95
CA GLY A 371 -22.52 -2.97 6.19
C GLY A 371 -21.23 -2.44 5.54
N ASN A 372 -21.00 -1.12 5.53
CA ASN A 372 -19.71 -0.53 5.15
C ASN A 372 -18.58 -0.98 6.10
N ARG A 373 -17.37 -1.18 5.55
CA ARG A 373 -16.18 -1.60 6.32
C ARG A 373 -14.94 -0.81 5.89
N PHE A 374 -14.21 -0.31 6.87
CA PHE A 374 -12.93 0.39 6.67
C PHE A 374 -11.79 -0.42 7.29
N ILE A 375 -10.67 -0.52 6.58
CA ILE A 375 -9.41 -1.02 7.13
C ILE A 375 -8.37 0.10 6.98
N MET A 376 -7.67 0.43 8.05
CA MET A 376 -6.62 1.45 8.05
C MET A 376 -5.34 0.83 8.58
N THR A 377 -4.20 1.08 7.93
CA THR A 377 -2.90 0.64 8.48
C THR A 377 -2.07 1.84 8.92
N SER A 378 -1.50 1.79 10.12
CA SER A 378 -0.64 2.87 10.63
C SER A 378 0.51 2.35 11.47
N ARG A 379 1.48 3.23 11.71
CA ARG A 379 2.56 3.03 12.69
C ARG A 379 2.21 3.66 14.03
N ASN A 380 1.28 4.64 14.04
CA ASN A 380 0.81 5.31 15.24
C ASN A 380 -0.62 4.88 15.62
N VAL A 381 -0.75 4.24 16.78
CA VAL A 381 -2.02 3.83 17.39
C VAL A 381 -2.90 5.04 17.73
N LYS A 382 -2.31 6.20 18.06
CA LYS A 382 -3.06 7.42 18.40
C LYS A 382 -3.93 7.86 17.23
N VAL A 383 -3.38 7.85 16.01
CA VAL A 383 -4.12 8.18 14.77
C VAL A 383 -5.37 7.32 14.66
N LEU A 384 -5.23 6.01 14.84
CA LEU A 384 -6.34 5.07 14.72
C LEU A 384 -7.43 5.26 15.81
N ARG A 385 -7.12 5.92 16.93
CA ARG A 385 -8.07 6.18 18.03
C ARG A 385 -8.73 7.57 18.02
N ILE A 386 -8.23 8.52 17.23
CA ILE A 386 -8.73 9.91 17.24
C ILE A 386 -10.12 10.03 16.58
N TRP A 387 -10.40 9.22 15.54
CA TRP A 387 -11.59 9.39 14.69
C TRP A 387 -12.88 8.80 15.27
N THR A 388 -12.79 7.76 16.10
CA THR A 388 -13.93 7.13 16.78
C THR A 388 -13.45 6.15 17.84
N GLU A 389 -14.20 6.05 18.95
CA GLU A 389 -14.01 5.03 19.98
C GLU A 389 -14.34 3.60 19.48
N ASP A 390 -15.14 3.49 18.40
CA ASP A 390 -15.49 2.22 17.74
C ASP A 390 -14.36 1.60 16.89
N CYS A 391 -13.20 2.27 16.79
CA CYS A 391 -12.08 1.77 15.99
C CYS A 391 -11.41 0.56 16.64
N LYS A 392 -11.73 -0.63 16.13
CA LYS A 392 -11.20 -1.89 16.65
C LYS A 392 -9.75 -2.07 16.19
N LEU A 393 -8.81 -2.24 17.13
CA LEU A 393 -7.39 -2.30 16.84
C LEU A 393 -6.88 -3.73 16.68
N TYR A 394 -6.00 -3.95 15.70
CA TYR A 394 -5.25 -5.20 15.53
C TYR A 394 -3.74 -4.90 15.55
N ARG A 395 -3.02 -5.41 16.55
CA ARG A 395 -1.55 -5.34 16.60
C ARG A 395 -0.97 -6.49 15.79
N VAL A 396 -0.20 -6.18 14.75
CA VAL A 396 0.63 -7.17 14.05
C VAL A 396 1.86 -7.47 14.91
N VAL A 397 2.12 -8.76 15.12
CA VAL A 397 3.27 -9.29 15.89
C VAL A 397 4.38 -9.80 14.96
N GLU A 398 5.52 -10.14 15.55
CA GLU A 398 6.68 -10.70 14.84
C GLU A 398 6.38 -12.09 14.24
N MET A 399 6.99 -12.43 13.10
CA MET A 399 6.83 -13.76 12.51
C MET A 399 7.46 -14.83 13.39
N SER A 400 6.76 -15.96 13.56
CA SER A 400 7.32 -17.17 14.20
C SER A 400 8.58 -17.67 13.46
N PRO A 401 9.63 -18.17 14.14
CA PRO A 401 10.91 -18.56 13.52
C PRO A 401 10.80 -19.49 12.30
N GLN A 402 9.82 -20.40 12.29
CA GLN A 402 9.55 -21.33 11.18
C GLN A 402 9.12 -20.58 9.91
N HIS A 403 8.11 -19.71 10.02
CA HIS A 403 7.65 -18.85 8.93
C HIS A 403 8.70 -17.81 8.53
N SER A 404 9.51 -17.31 9.48
CA SER A 404 10.64 -16.43 9.18
C SER A 404 11.71 -17.11 8.32
N LEU A 405 12.07 -18.36 8.65
CA LEU A 405 12.98 -19.17 7.85
C LEU A 405 12.41 -19.44 6.46
N GLN A 406 11.14 -19.84 6.35
CA GLN A 406 10.49 -20.05 5.06
C GLN A 406 10.47 -18.79 4.18
N LEU A 407 10.17 -17.62 4.75
CA LEU A 407 10.21 -16.35 4.03
C LEU A 407 11.64 -15.99 3.59
N PHE A 408 12.62 -16.13 4.48
CA PHE A 408 14.02 -15.90 4.15
C PHE A 408 14.49 -16.80 3.00
N CYS A 409 14.21 -18.11 3.08
CA CYS A 409 14.56 -19.07 2.03
C CYS A 409 13.86 -18.80 0.70
N LYS A 410 12.63 -18.26 0.70
CA LYS A 410 11.96 -17.80 -0.53
C LYS A 410 12.68 -16.65 -1.22
N HIS A 411 13.37 -15.78 -0.47
CA HIS A 411 14.18 -14.73 -1.06
C HIS A 411 15.60 -15.22 -1.43
N ALA A 412 16.26 -15.97 -0.54
CA ALA A 412 17.65 -16.42 -0.67
C ALA A 412 17.90 -17.64 -1.58
N PHE A 413 16.91 -18.55 -1.70
CA PHE A 413 17.04 -19.79 -2.49
C PHE A 413 15.88 -20.01 -3.48
N LYS A 414 14.80 -19.22 -3.36
CA LYS A 414 13.48 -19.43 -4.00
C LYS A 414 12.75 -20.72 -3.57
N MET A 415 13.38 -21.53 -2.72
CA MET A 415 12.82 -22.72 -2.07
C MET A 415 12.02 -22.35 -0.81
N ASP A 416 11.25 -23.28 -0.26
CA ASP A 416 10.56 -23.09 1.04
C ASP A 416 11.46 -23.42 2.25
N TYR A 417 12.61 -24.07 2.03
CA TYR A 417 13.59 -24.48 3.04
C TYR A 417 15.02 -24.26 2.53
N PRO A 418 16.04 -24.15 3.40
CA PRO A 418 17.42 -23.98 2.98
C PRO A 418 18.05 -25.32 2.50
N PRO A 419 19.08 -25.29 1.65
CA PRO A 419 19.99 -26.43 1.48
C PRO A 419 20.69 -26.76 2.81
N SER A 420 21.04 -28.03 3.03
CA SER A 420 21.61 -28.52 4.30
C SER A 420 22.92 -27.81 4.69
N SER A 421 23.80 -27.50 3.74
CA SER A 421 25.03 -26.72 3.99
C SER A 421 24.77 -25.28 4.48
N TYR A 422 23.60 -24.72 4.18
CA TYR A 422 23.20 -23.36 4.58
C TYR A 422 22.21 -23.34 5.75
N GLU A 423 21.83 -24.49 6.32
CA GLU A 423 20.75 -24.56 7.32
C GLU A 423 21.08 -23.76 8.59
N ILE A 424 22.29 -23.92 9.12
CA ILE A 424 22.76 -23.22 10.32
C ILE A 424 22.87 -21.71 10.05
N LEU A 425 23.54 -21.31 8.96
CA LEU A 425 23.67 -19.89 8.58
C LEU A 425 22.32 -19.22 8.34
N SER A 426 21.35 -19.94 7.75
CA SER A 426 19.99 -19.43 7.55
C SER A 426 19.27 -19.21 8.88
N LYS A 427 19.40 -20.13 9.84
CA LYS A 427 18.82 -19.97 11.20
C LYS A 427 19.45 -18.79 11.95
N ASP A 428 20.78 -18.64 11.89
CA ASP A 428 21.51 -17.53 12.48
C ASP A 428 21.06 -16.16 11.91
N ILE A 429 20.97 -16.04 10.58
CA ILE A 429 20.51 -14.81 9.91
C ILE A 429 19.05 -14.50 10.26
N VAL A 430 18.19 -15.52 10.28
CA VAL A 430 16.77 -15.39 10.67
C VAL A 430 16.63 -14.93 12.14
N SER A 431 17.52 -15.41 13.03
CA SER A 431 17.56 -14.97 14.43
C SER A 431 17.91 -13.49 14.54
N VAL A 432 18.90 -13.00 13.79
CA VAL A 432 19.28 -11.56 13.78
C VAL A 432 18.16 -10.69 13.19
N ALA A 433 17.41 -11.20 12.20
CA ALA A 433 16.25 -10.51 11.65
C ALA A 433 15.05 -10.40 12.62
N ALA A 434 15.09 -11.11 13.76
CA ALA A 434 14.11 -11.02 14.86
C ALA A 434 12.63 -11.14 14.44
N GLY A 435 12.35 -11.95 13.41
CA GLY A 435 10.98 -12.15 12.90
C GLY A 435 10.42 -11.00 12.04
N LEU A 436 11.21 -9.97 11.72
CA LEU A 436 10.75 -8.82 10.92
C LEU A 436 10.72 -9.15 9.40
N PRO A 437 9.54 -9.18 8.73
CA PRO A 437 9.43 -9.56 7.32
C PRO A 437 10.32 -8.75 6.38
N LEU A 438 10.43 -7.43 6.60
CA LEU A 438 11.27 -6.55 5.78
C LEU A 438 12.74 -6.98 5.79
N THR A 439 13.31 -7.25 6.97
CA THR A 439 14.72 -7.66 7.09
C THR A 439 14.95 -9.02 6.45
N LEU A 440 14.04 -9.98 6.66
CA LEU A 440 14.09 -11.31 6.04
C LEU A 440 14.09 -11.22 4.50
N LYS A 441 13.21 -10.37 3.93
CA LYS A 441 13.16 -10.13 2.48
C LYS A 441 14.41 -9.43 1.94
N VAL A 442 14.88 -8.38 2.61
CA VAL A 442 16.06 -7.60 2.19
C VAL A 442 17.33 -8.46 2.24
N VAL A 443 17.63 -9.05 3.39
CA VAL A 443 18.85 -9.85 3.59
C VAL A 443 18.82 -11.10 2.71
N GLY A 444 17.68 -11.81 2.64
CA GLY A 444 17.55 -12.98 1.77
C GLY A 444 17.76 -12.63 0.28
N SER A 445 17.26 -11.48 -0.18
CA SER A 445 17.45 -11.05 -1.58
C SER A 445 18.89 -10.61 -1.88
N LEU A 446 19.63 -10.13 -0.87
CA LEU A 446 21.05 -9.76 -0.97
C LEU A 446 22.01 -10.96 -0.91
N LEU A 447 21.50 -12.16 -0.60
CA LEU A 447 22.29 -13.40 -0.49
C LEU A 447 21.91 -14.44 -1.56
N PHE A 448 21.00 -14.08 -2.47
CA PHE A 448 20.54 -14.95 -3.55
C PHE A 448 21.65 -15.21 -4.58
N LYS A 449 22.10 -16.46 -4.66
CA LYS A 449 23.26 -16.94 -5.45
C LYS A 449 24.65 -16.53 -4.93
N GLU A 450 24.74 -15.95 -3.74
CA GLU A 450 26.03 -15.59 -3.12
C GLU A 450 26.71 -16.80 -2.45
N GLU A 451 28.05 -16.78 -2.42
CA GLU A 451 28.86 -17.85 -1.83
C GLU A 451 28.81 -17.88 -0.29
N GLU A 452 29.04 -19.05 0.32
CA GLU A 452 29.00 -19.25 1.77
C GLU A 452 29.94 -18.31 2.57
N VAL A 453 31.06 -17.89 1.96
CA VAL A 453 31.98 -16.90 2.54
C VAL A 453 31.31 -15.53 2.68
N ILE A 454 30.55 -15.11 1.67
CA ILE A 454 29.79 -13.85 1.66
C ILE A 454 28.63 -13.92 2.66
N TRP A 455 27.96 -15.07 2.76
CA TRP A 455 26.96 -15.33 3.81
C TRP A 455 27.52 -15.16 5.22
N LYS A 456 28.70 -15.75 5.49
CA LYS A 456 29.40 -15.63 6.78
C LYS A 456 29.80 -14.20 7.08
N ASP A 457 30.32 -13.46 6.10
CA ASP A 457 30.68 -12.05 6.29
C ASP A 457 29.45 -11.16 6.55
N LYS A 458 28.39 -11.36 5.75
CA LYS A 458 27.11 -10.66 5.90
C LYS A 458 26.51 -10.91 7.28
N LEU A 459 26.54 -12.14 7.78
CA LEU A 459 26.07 -12.50 9.12
C LEU A 459 26.89 -11.83 10.24
N ARG A 460 28.22 -11.71 10.10
CA ARG A 460 29.04 -10.93 11.06
C ARG A 460 28.59 -9.48 11.09
N ARG A 461 28.54 -8.83 9.91
CA ARG A 461 28.15 -7.43 9.76
C ARG A 461 26.73 -7.15 10.29
N LEU A 462 25.78 -8.04 10.04
CA LEU A 462 24.39 -7.91 10.51
C LEU A 462 24.25 -7.94 12.04
N LYS A 463 25.18 -8.57 12.77
CA LYS A 463 25.23 -8.56 14.24
C LYS A 463 25.73 -7.23 14.82
N GLU A 464 26.27 -6.34 13.98
CA GLU A 464 26.84 -5.04 14.36
C GLU A 464 26.04 -3.86 13.79
N ILE A 465 25.67 -3.93 12.50
CA ILE A 465 25.06 -2.85 11.71
C ILE A 465 23.91 -3.41 10.85
N PRO A 466 22.65 -2.97 11.05
CA PRO A 466 21.52 -3.37 10.19
C PRO A 466 21.63 -2.86 8.75
N GLU A 467 20.95 -3.53 7.82
CA GLU A 467 20.93 -3.12 6.41
C GLU A 467 20.31 -1.73 6.21
N GLU A 468 20.95 -0.88 5.40
CA GLU A 468 20.52 0.51 5.21
C GLU A 468 19.09 0.64 4.69
N LYS A 469 18.61 -0.30 3.86
CA LYS A 469 17.20 -0.34 3.40
C LYS A 469 16.20 -0.62 4.54
N VAL A 470 16.61 -1.37 5.56
CA VAL A 470 15.82 -1.62 6.78
C VAL A 470 15.87 -0.40 7.68
N VAL A 471 17.07 0.13 7.95
CA VAL A 471 17.29 1.37 8.71
C VAL A 471 16.41 2.49 8.15
N ALA A 472 16.45 2.73 6.84
CA ALA A 472 15.67 3.79 6.19
C ALA A 472 14.14 3.66 6.42
N ARG A 473 13.55 2.46 6.27
CA ARG A 473 12.09 2.29 6.41
C ARG A 473 11.63 2.32 7.87
N LEU A 474 12.48 1.92 8.83
CA LEU A 474 12.24 2.08 10.27
C LEU A 474 12.39 3.55 10.71
N LYS A 475 13.45 4.22 10.24
CA LYS A 475 13.83 5.60 10.63
C LYS A 475 12.76 6.64 10.30
N ILE A 476 11.90 6.42 9.30
CA ILE A 476 10.70 7.25 9.02
C ILE A 476 9.92 7.58 10.30
N SER A 477 9.70 6.60 11.18
CA SER A 477 8.93 6.84 12.41
C SER A 477 9.72 7.59 13.48
N TYR A 478 11.05 7.48 13.47
CA TYR A 478 11.99 8.18 14.36
C TYR A 478 12.22 9.63 13.95
N ASP A 479 12.38 9.91 12.65
CA ASP A 479 12.65 11.27 12.16
C ASP A 479 11.49 12.22 12.47
N ALA A 480 10.26 11.71 12.42
CA ALA A 480 9.04 12.42 12.77
C ALA A 480 8.78 12.54 14.29
N LEU A 481 9.75 12.21 15.16
CA LEU A 481 9.68 12.45 16.62
C LEU A 481 10.18 13.86 16.98
N SER A 482 9.77 14.38 18.15
CA SER A 482 10.44 15.51 18.80
C SER A 482 11.88 15.15 19.21
N GLU A 483 12.76 16.13 19.35
CA GLU A 483 14.16 15.88 19.73
C GLU A 483 14.30 15.22 21.12
N ASP A 484 13.38 15.50 22.05
CA ASP A 484 13.38 14.84 23.36
C ASP A 484 12.89 13.39 23.30
N ALA A 485 11.89 13.09 22.47
CA ALA A 485 11.50 11.71 22.19
C ALA A 485 12.60 10.94 21.44
N LYS A 486 13.36 11.59 20.53
CA LYS A 486 14.55 11.00 19.90
C LYS A 486 15.62 10.66 20.93
N ARG A 487 15.93 11.58 21.86
CA ARG A 487 16.89 11.35 22.95
C ARG A 487 16.49 10.15 23.81
N ILE A 488 15.23 10.10 24.26
CA ILE A 488 14.69 8.99 25.06
C ILE A 488 14.71 7.68 24.26
N PHE A 489 14.35 7.69 22.97
CA PHE A 489 14.44 6.50 22.11
C PHE A 489 15.87 5.96 22.02
N LEU A 490 16.87 6.83 21.81
CA LEU A 490 18.28 6.42 21.75
C LEU A 490 18.81 5.95 23.11
N ASP A 491 18.37 6.54 24.22
CA ASP A 491 18.69 6.07 25.57
C ASP A 491 18.16 4.66 25.80
N ILE A 492 16.90 4.37 25.41
CA ILE A 492 16.34 3.01 25.50
C ILE A 492 17.09 2.04 24.58
N ALA A 493 17.28 2.39 23.31
CA ALA A 493 17.98 1.56 22.33
C ALA A 493 19.42 1.21 22.72
N CYS A 494 20.11 2.11 23.44
CA CYS A 494 21.44 1.83 23.97
C CYS A 494 21.38 1.04 25.29
N PHE A 495 20.55 1.46 26.25
CA PHE A 495 20.73 1.11 27.67
C PHE A 495 19.47 0.57 28.38
N PHE A 496 18.31 1.22 28.25
CA PHE A 496 17.16 0.94 29.12
C PHE A 496 16.26 -0.25 28.70
N ILE A 497 16.69 -1.13 27.79
CA ILE A 497 15.92 -2.35 27.45
C ILE A 497 16.00 -3.35 28.62
N GLY A 498 14.85 -3.73 29.16
CA GLY A 498 14.70 -4.54 30.37
C GLY A 498 14.75 -3.71 31.67
N GLU A 499 15.27 -2.50 31.62
CA GLU A 499 15.42 -1.63 32.80
C GLU A 499 14.11 -1.00 33.26
N ASP A 500 14.12 -0.62 34.54
CA ASP A 500 13.07 0.03 35.31
C ASP A 500 12.62 1.37 34.69
N LYS A 501 11.35 1.43 34.26
CA LYS A 501 10.72 2.59 33.64
C LYS A 501 10.64 3.78 34.58
N GLU A 502 10.33 3.53 35.85
CA GLU A 502 10.17 4.58 36.86
C GLU A 502 11.54 5.21 37.15
N MET A 503 12.60 4.41 37.29
CA MET A 503 13.99 4.87 37.41
C MET A 503 14.41 5.76 36.23
N ALA A 504 14.25 5.28 34.99
CA ALA A 504 14.63 6.04 33.81
C ALA A 504 13.84 7.37 33.71
N SER A 505 12.58 7.36 34.12
CA SER A 505 11.72 8.54 34.16
C SER A 505 12.21 9.59 35.17
N TYR A 506 12.86 9.23 36.28
CA TYR A 506 13.50 10.22 37.16
C TYR A 506 14.69 10.91 36.46
N MET A 507 15.60 10.14 35.85
CA MET A 507 16.75 10.71 35.11
C MET A 507 16.31 11.64 33.98
N TRP A 508 15.30 11.24 33.20
CA TRP A 508 14.78 12.05 32.11
C TRP A 508 13.97 13.27 32.59
N SER A 509 13.42 13.25 33.81
CA SER A 509 12.75 14.42 34.39
C SER A 509 13.76 15.48 34.80
N ASP A 510 14.85 15.09 35.48
CA ASP A 510 15.98 15.98 35.81
C ASP A 510 16.61 16.60 34.55
N CYS A 511 16.81 15.77 33.52
CA CYS A 511 17.31 16.23 32.22
C CYS A 511 16.30 17.08 31.41
N GLY A 512 15.11 17.38 31.93
CA GLY A 512 14.10 18.22 31.28
C GLY A 512 13.44 17.59 30.04
N LEU A 513 13.43 16.26 29.91
CA LEU A 513 12.98 15.54 28.70
C LEU A 513 11.52 15.03 28.76
N PHE A 514 10.70 15.55 29.68
CA PHE A 514 9.24 15.29 29.78
C PHE A 514 8.83 13.80 29.58
N PRO A 515 9.39 12.86 30.36
CA PRO A 515 9.36 11.44 30.02
C PRO A 515 7.96 10.84 29.90
N THR A 516 7.00 11.21 30.76
CA THR A 516 5.61 10.72 30.69
C THR A 516 4.98 10.93 29.31
N THR A 517 5.21 12.10 28.70
CA THR A 517 4.71 12.43 27.37
C THR A 517 5.46 11.68 26.28
N ASN A 518 6.80 11.69 26.34
CA ASN A 518 7.64 11.14 25.28
C ASN A 518 7.61 9.59 25.26
N ILE A 519 7.60 8.92 26.41
CA ILE A 519 7.39 7.46 26.53
C ILE A 519 6.03 7.07 25.92
N ASN A 520 4.98 7.85 26.19
CA ASN A 520 3.64 7.61 25.63
C ASN A 520 3.65 7.74 24.09
N ILE A 521 4.34 8.74 23.53
CA ILE A 521 4.51 8.89 22.07
C ILE A 521 5.25 7.69 21.45
N LEU A 522 6.34 7.22 22.08
CA LEU A 522 7.10 6.06 21.59
C LEU A 522 6.26 4.77 21.60
N ASN A 523 5.50 4.55 22.67
CA ASN A 523 4.55 3.43 22.81
C ASN A 523 3.42 3.51 21.78
N GLN A 524 2.79 4.69 21.61
CA GLN A 524 1.78 4.93 20.58
C GLN A 524 2.30 4.66 19.17
N ARG A 525 3.56 5.02 18.88
CA ARG A 525 4.24 4.71 17.61
C ARG A 525 4.81 3.30 17.51
N SER A 526 4.39 2.40 18.39
CA SER A 526 4.79 0.98 18.47
C SER A 526 6.31 0.74 18.63
N MET A 527 7.09 1.77 19.02
CA MET A 527 8.57 1.67 19.06
C MET A 527 9.08 0.91 20.28
N ILE A 528 8.34 1.00 21.37
CA ILE A 528 8.59 0.34 22.64
C ILE A 528 7.28 -0.27 23.12
N ASP A 529 7.38 -1.38 23.86
CA ASP A 529 6.33 -1.85 24.76
C ASP A 529 6.76 -1.56 26.20
N ILE A 530 5.78 -1.46 27.09
CA ILE A 530 5.99 -1.43 28.55
C ILE A 530 5.42 -2.73 29.10
N VAL A 531 6.26 -3.53 29.76
CA VAL A 531 5.91 -4.86 30.26
C VAL A 531 6.04 -4.86 31.78
N PHE A 532 5.14 -5.54 32.49
CA PHE A 532 5.28 -5.73 33.94
C PHE A 532 6.29 -6.83 34.24
N ASN A 533 7.13 -6.64 35.25
CA ASN A 533 8.19 -7.55 35.66
C ASN A 533 7.92 -8.09 37.06
N ASP A 534 7.34 -9.29 37.13
CA ASP A 534 6.90 -9.91 38.40
C ASP A 534 8.02 -10.05 39.45
N TYR A 535 9.27 -10.26 39.00
CA TYR A 535 10.42 -10.46 39.89
C TYR A 535 10.89 -9.16 40.58
N HIS A 536 10.67 -8.01 39.94
CA HIS A 536 11.01 -6.70 40.49
C HIS A 536 9.82 -5.88 40.95
N ASN A 537 8.59 -6.29 40.62
CA ASN A 537 7.35 -5.54 40.84
C ASN A 537 7.42 -4.10 40.24
N THR A 538 8.01 -4.00 39.04
CA THR A 538 8.21 -2.74 38.29
C THR A 538 7.73 -2.89 36.85
N HIS A 539 7.64 -1.78 36.12
CA HIS A 539 7.50 -1.82 34.67
C HIS A 539 8.86 -1.72 33.98
N SER A 540 9.13 -2.61 33.04
CA SER A 540 10.34 -2.63 32.22
C SER A 540 10.06 -2.20 30.79
N PHE A 541 10.99 -1.50 30.13
CA PHE A 541 10.89 -1.26 28.68
C PHE A 541 11.26 -2.51 27.87
N ARG A 542 10.53 -2.75 26.79
CA ARG A 542 10.90 -3.69 25.73
C ARG A 542 10.97 -2.92 24.41
N MET A 543 12.02 -3.16 23.62
CA MET A 543 12.18 -2.62 22.26
C MET A 543 12.50 -3.78 21.32
N HIS A 544 11.96 -3.75 20.09
CA HIS A 544 12.26 -4.74 19.07
C HIS A 544 13.73 -4.62 18.62
N ASP A 545 14.45 -5.73 18.47
CA ASP A 545 15.88 -5.79 18.12
C ASP A 545 16.27 -4.89 16.94
N GLN A 546 15.55 -4.99 15.82
CA GLN A 546 15.82 -4.13 14.65
C GLN A 546 15.62 -2.62 14.90
N LEU A 547 14.83 -2.20 15.91
CA LEU A 547 14.73 -0.79 16.35
C LEU A 547 15.87 -0.41 17.29
N ARG A 548 16.24 -1.30 18.22
CA ARG A 548 17.42 -1.17 19.09
C ARG A 548 18.68 -0.94 18.24
N ASP A 549 18.87 -1.78 17.24
CA ASP A 549 20.08 -1.77 16.41
C ASP A 549 20.06 -0.61 15.39
N MET A 550 18.87 -0.16 14.95
CA MET A 550 18.72 1.12 14.25
C MET A 550 19.13 2.31 15.13
N GLY A 551 18.70 2.37 16.39
CA GLY A 551 19.09 3.44 17.33
C GLY A 551 20.60 3.45 17.58
N ARG A 552 21.20 2.27 17.74
CA ARG A 552 22.65 2.08 17.88
C ARG A 552 23.43 2.52 16.62
N GLU A 553 22.91 2.22 15.43
CA GLU A 553 23.47 2.69 14.16
C GLU A 553 23.37 4.23 14.00
N ILE A 554 22.28 4.86 14.46
CA ILE A 554 22.16 6.32 14.50
C ILE A 554 23.28 6.93 15.38
N VAL A 555 23.54 6.34 16.55
CA VAL A 555 24.66 6.74 17.43
C VAL A 555 26.03 6.47 16.79
N CYS A 556 26.21 5.36 16.06
CA CYS A 556 27.44 5.11 15.29
C CYS A 556 27.72 6.22 14.27
N ARG A 557 26.68 6.70 13.58
CA ARG A 557 26.78 7.77 12.57
C ARG A 557 27.10 9.16 13.15
N GLU A 558 26.89 9.41 14.45
CA GLU A 558 27.35 10.65 15.12
C GLU A 558 28.87 10.84 14.98
N ASN A 559 29.64 9.76 15.12
CA ASN A 559 31.07 9.79 14.85
C ASN A 559 31.63 8.41 14.46
N ILE A 560 31.80 8.17 13.17
CA ILE A 560 32.30 6.89 12.65
C ILE A 560 33.76 6.67 13.08
N THR A 561 34.63 7.70 12.98
CA THR A 561 36.09 7.56 13.14
C THR A 561 36.61 7.74 14.56
N ARG A 562 35.82 8.34 15.48
CA ARG A 562 36.19 8.56 16.88
C ARG A 562 35.03 8.16 17.80
N PRO A 563 34.88 6.88 18.15
CA PRO A 563 33.78 6.40 18.99
C PRO A 563 33.65 7.12 20.34
N TRP A 564 34.76 7.59 20.92
CA TRP A 564 34.80 8.41 22.14
C TRP A 564 34.21 9.83 22.01
N LYS A 565 33.77 10.23 20.81
CA LYS A 565 33.01 11.46 20.54
C LYS A 565 31.50 11.23 20.34
N ARG A 566 31.00 10.01 20.52
CA ARG A 566 29.57 9.69 20.47
C ARG A 566 28.90 10.01 21.80
N SER A 567 27.62 10.36 21.76
CA SER A 567 26.78 10.63 22.93
C SER A 567 26.55 9.40 23.83
N ARG A 568 26.69 8.20 23.26
CA ARG A 568 26.34 6.91 23.89
C ARG A 568 27.31 5.81 23.47
N ILE A 569 27.69 4.95 24.41
CA ILE A 569 28.52 3.75 24.20
C ILE A 569 27.93 2.62 25.04
N TRP A 570 27.35 1.60 24.40
CA TRP A 570 26.58 0.52 25.07
C TRP A 570 27.35 -0.78 25.31
N SER A 571 28.51 -0.98 24.65
CA SER A 571 29.42 -2.07 24.99
C SER A 571 30.30 -1.63 26.16
N ARG A 572 30.26 -2.40 27.25
CA ARG A 572 31.06 -2.18 28.46
C ARG A 572 32.56 -2.30 28.13
N GLU A 573 32.88 -3.23 27.23
CA GLU A 573 34.21 -3.57 26.72
C GLU A 573 34.81 -2.39 25.93
N ASN A 574 34.04 -1.83 24.99
CA ASN A 574 34.47 -0.69 24.18
C ASN A 574 34.68 0.56 25.04
N ALA A 575 33.78 0.82 26.00
CA ALA A 575 33.95 1.95 26.93
C ALA A 575 35.19 1.79 27.82
N LEU A 576 35.42 0.57 28.34
CA LEU A 576 36.63 0.20 29.08
C LEU A 576 37.92 0.42 28.29
N GLU A 577 37.95 -0.04 27.04
CA GLU A 577 39.12 0.10 26.18
C GLU A 577 39.44 1.58 25.93
N MET A 578 38.42 2.40 25.68
CA MET A 578 38.59 3.83 25.48
C MET A 578 39.08 4.55 26.75
N LEU A 579 38.55 4.21 27.94
CA LEU A 579 39.03 4.75 29.22
C LEU A 579 40.49 4.34 29.49
N ARG A 580 40.84 3.06 29.31
CA ARG A 580 42.23 2.55 29.45
C ARG A 580 43.19 3.22 28.46
N ASN A 581 42.73 3.49 27.24
CA ASN A 581 43.47 4.23 26.21
C ASN A 581 43.46 5.76 26.41
N GLY A 582 43.10 6.24 27.61
CA GLY A 582 43.15 7.65 28.00
C GLY A 582 42.18 8.56 27.24
N LYS A 583 41.12 8.02 26.63
CA LYS A 583 40.16 8.82 25.85
C LYS A 583 39.16 9.48 26.80
N LYS A 584 39.10 10.81 26.77
CA LYS A 584 38.03 11.57 27.43
C LYS A 584 36.72 11.37 26.64
N LEU A 585 35.72 10.83 27.31
CA LEU A 585 34.38 10.51 26.80
C LEU A 585 33.42 11.67 27.10
N SER A 586 33.77 12.89 26.66
CA SER A 586 33.07 14.13 27.06
C SER A 586 31.56 14.12 26.81
N GLU A 587 31.10 13.45 25.76
CA GLU A 587 29.68 13.43 25.38
C GLU A 587 28.87 12.31 26.05
N LEU A 588 29.53 11.41 26.78
CA LEU A 588 28.92 10.19 27.32
C LEU A 588 28.02 10.49 28.52
N ARG A 589 26.74 10.09 28.41
CA ARG A 589 25.72 10.32 29.44
C ARG A 589 25.43 9.11 30.35
N TYR A 590 25.79 7.91 29.91
CA TYR A 590 25.64 6.67 30.72
C TYR A 590 26.86 5.78 30.60
N LEU A 591 27.21 5.10 31.69
CA LEU A 591 28.23 4.07 31.70
C LEU A 591 27.83 2.90 32.61
N ASP A 592 27.88 1.69 32.06
CA ASP A 592 27.71 0.44 32.80
C ASP A 592 29.05 -0.26 33.01
N MET A 593 29.45 -0.39 34.27
CA MET A 593 30.68 -1.03 34.72
C MET A 593 30.42 -2.24 35.63
N GLN A 594 29.18 -2.77 35.62
CA GLN A 594 28.82 -3.92 36.44
C GLN A 594 29.67 -5.14 36.06
N GLY A 595 30.24 -5.80 37.08
CA GLY A 595 31.17 -6.92 36.95
C GLY A 595 32.64 -6.54 36.80
N VAL A 596 32.99 -5.24 36.72
CA VAL A 596 34.34 -4.80 36.33
C VAL A 596 35.08 -4.10 37.46
N LYS A 597 36.30 -4.56 37.78
CA LYS A 597 37.24 -3.85 38.66
C LYS A 597 37.95 -2.74 37.86
N MET A 598 37.74 -1.48 38.23
CA MET A 598 38.47 -0.32 37.66
C MET A 598 39.47 0.26 38.67
N PRO A 599 40.76 0.39 38.31
CA PRO A 599 41.71 1.27 38.96
C PRO A 599 41.89 2.54 38.12
N ILE A 600 41.05 3.54 38.34
CA ILE A 600 41.20 4.89 37.75
C ILE A 600 40.92 5.92 38.85
N ASP A 601 42.00 6.55 39.34
CA ASP A 601 41.93 7.84 40.01
C ASP A 601 41.45 8.90 39.00
N ASP A 602 40.77 9.96 39.47
CA ASP A 602 40.24 11.04 38.61
C ASP A 602 39.27 10.59 37.50
N PHE A 603 38.48 9.54 37.73
CA PHE A 603 37.44 9.04 36.81
C PHE A 603 36.51 10.15 36.24
N SER A 604 36.14 11.15 37.05
CA SER A 604 35.31 12.30 36.63
C SER A 604 35.95 13.16 35.54
N ASN A 605 37.29 13.23 35.46
CA ASN A 605 37.98 13.94 34.40
C ASN A 605 37.77 13.29 33.01
N TYR A 606 37.42 12.01 32.96
CA TYR A 606 37.18 11.26 31.72
C TYR A 606 35.72 11.28 31.26
N VAL A 607 34.75 11.37 32.18
CA VAL A 607 33.30 11.33 31.90
C VAL A 607 32.52 12.49 32.57
N PRO A 608 32.85 13.77 32.26
CA PRO A 608 32.35 14.93 33.02
C PRO A 608 30.83 15.18 32.90
N ASN A 609 30.17 14.68 31.85
CA ASN A 609 28.76 14.91 31.57
C ASN A 609 27.87 13.67 31.87
N LEU A 610 28.39 12.72 32.64
CA LEU A 610 27.69 11.48 32.96
C LEU A 610 26.45 11.75 33.83
N ARG A 611 25.29 11.21 33.43
CA ARG A 611 23.99 11.35 34.10
C ARG A 611 23.57 10.10 34.88
N TRP A 612 23.96 8.91 34.42
CA TRP A 612 23.76 7.66 35.15
C TRP A 612 25.02 6.79 35.12
N LEU A 613 25.39 6.23 36.27
CA LEU A 613 26.55 5.37 36.47
C LEU A 613 26.15 4.08 37.20
N ARG A 614 26.48 2.93 36.63
CA ARG A 614 26.32 1.62 37.28
C ARG A 614 27.69 1.00 37.53
N LEU A 615 28.00 0.66 38.78
CA LEU A 615 29.31 0.16 39.22
C LEU A 615 29.19 -1.13 40.03
N SER A 616 30.19 -2.02 39.93
CA SER A 616 30.42 -3.08 40.92
C SER A 616 31.55 -2.70 41.86
N ILE A 617 31.23 -2.53 43.14
CA ILE A 617 32.19 -2.24 44.21
C ILE A 617 32.68 -3.57 44.79
N GLY A 618 33.98 -3.84 44.62
CA GLY A 618 34.73 -4.68 45.56
C GLY A 618 35.04 -3.88 46.83
N VAL A 619 35.20 -4.55 47.97
CA VAL A 619 35.10 -4.03 49.36
C VAL A 619 36.01 -2.83 49.75
N LEU A 620 36.83 -2.28 48.84
CA LEU A 620 37.78 -1.19 49.12
C LEU A 620 37.46 0.07 48.31
N SER A 621 37.34 1.19 49.03
CA SER A 621 37.22 2.58 48.55
C SER A 621 36.14 2.88 47.51
N ILE A 622 35.09 3.61 47.92
CA ILE A 622 34.31 4.46 47.01
C ILE A 622 35.25 5.60 46.55
N PRO A 623 35.48 5.81 45.24
CA PRO A 623 36.24 6.97 44.76
C PRO A 623 35.63 8.30 45.23
N LYS A 624 36.45 9.34 45.36
CA LYS A 624 35.97 10.71 45.64
C LYS A 624 35.28 11.31 44.39
N PHE A 625 34.07 10.87 44.12
CA PHE A 625 33.26 11.40 43.02
C PHE A 625 32.78 12.83 43.35
N SER A 626 33.37 13.83 42.69
CA SER A 626 32.65 15.06 42.36
C SER A 626 32.19 14.95 40.91
N MET A 627 30.89 14.82 40.72
CA MET A 627 30.23 14.63 39.42
C MET A 627 28.94 15.45 39.44
N GLU A 628 29.04 16.76 39.25
CA GLU A 628 27.95 17.74 39.34
C GLU A 628 26.74 17.45 38.42
N ASN A 629 26.93 16.60 37.41
CA ASN A 629 25.91 16.15 36.47
C ASN A 629 25.21 14.84 36.88
N LEU A 630 25.72 14.07 37.84
CA LEU A 630 25.26 12.69 38.06
C LEU A 630 23.91 12.64 38.80
N VAL A 631 22.91 12.01 38.17
CA VAL A 631 21.52 11.93 38.69
C VAL A 631 21.24 10.59 39.38
N ILE A 632 21.83 9.50 38.85
CA ILE A 632 21.64 8.14 39.38
C ILE A 632 23.00 7.44 39.52
N LEU A 633 23.22 6.82 40.68
CA LEU A 633 24.39 5.98 40.98
C LEU A 633 23.92 4.61 41.50
N GLU A 634 24.09 3.56 40.70
CA GLU A 634 23.79 2.18 41.11
C GLU A 634 25.07 1.44 41.53
N LEU A 635 25.11 0.97 42.77
CA LEU A 635 26.25 0.29 43.36
C LEU A 635 25.91 -1.17 43.67
N PHE A 636 26.60 -2.09 43.01
CA PHE A 636 26.49 -3.53 43.23
C PHE A 636 27.66 -4.00 44.10
N THR A 637 27.38 -4.51 45.29
CA THR A 637 28.40 -5.01 46.22
C THR A 637 28.42 -6.54 46.24
N TRP A 638 29.62 -7.12 46.12
CA TRP A 638 29.85 -8.54 46.41
C TRP A 638 30.03 -8.71 47.93
N LEU A 639 29.13 -9.45 48.58
CA LEU A 639 29.37 -10.00 49.90
C LEU A 639 30.14 -11.32 49.74
N GLY A 640 31.14 -11.53 50.59
CA GLY A 640 32.09 -12.65 50.51
C GLY A 640 31.58 -13.96 51.13
N ASP A 641 30.27 -14.10 51.22
CA ASP A 641 29.59 -15.17 51.96
C ASP A 641 29.32 -16.36 51.02
N GLU A 642 29.28 -17.59 51.55
CA GLU A 642 29.21 -18.83 50.74
C GLU A 642 27.94 -19.00 49.88
N SER A 643 26.97 -18.08 50.01
CA SER A 643 25.76 -17.99 49.16
C SER A 643 25.93 -17.14 47.89
N GLY A 644 27.03 -16.39 47.75
CA GLY A 644 27.35 -15.61 46.55
C GLY A 644 26.41 -14.44 46.23
N ALA A 645 25.62 -13.99 47.20
CA ALA A 645 24.56 -13.00 46.98
C ALA A 645 25.11 -11.57 46.72
N LEU A 646 24.76 -11.00 45.57
CA LEU A 646 24.99 -9.58 45.26
C LEU A 646 24.00 -8.70 46.02
N LYS A 647 24.50 -7.73 46.81
CA LYS A 647 23.66 -6.72 47.46
C LYS A 647 23.66 -5.43 46.64
N HIS A 648 22.48 -5.08 46.13
CA HIS A 648 22.27 -3.86 45.35
C HIS A 648 21.99 -2.66 46.26
N ILE A 649 22.70 -1.56 46.03
CA ILE A 649 22.56 -0.29 46.75
C ILE A 649 22.34 0.81 45.70
N LYS A 650 21.10 1.26 45.52
CA LYS A 650 20.78 2.44 44.71
C LYS A 650 21.08 3.70 45.53
N VAL A 651 21.93 4.59 45.01
CA VAL A 651 22.22 5.91 45.60
C VAL A 651 21.69 6.98 44.65
N TRP A 652 20.77 7.80 45.16
CA TRP A 652 20.19 8.91 44.43
C TRP A 652 20.95 10.19 44.79
N THR A 653 21.72 10.72 43.85
CA THR A 653 22.36 12.04 43.99
C THR A 653 21.35 13.11 43.58
N ILE A 654 20.51 13.51 44.53
CA ILE A 654 19.77 14.78 44.44
C ILE A 654 20.81 15.89 44.59
N ALA A 655 20.98 16.70 43.54
CA ALA A 655 21.77 17.93 43.55
C ALA A 655 20.93 19.13 44.01
#